data_AF-A0A317WS60-F1
#
_entry.id   AF-A0A317WS60-F1
#
_cell.length_a   1.000
_cell.length_b   1.000
_cell.length_c   1.000
_cell.angle_alpha   90.00
_cell.angle_beta   90.00
_cell.angle_gamma   90.00
#
_symmetry.space_group_name_H-M   'P 1'
#
loop_
_entity.id
_entity.type
_entity.pdbx_description
1 polymer ?
#
loop_
_entity_poly.entity_id
_entity_poly.type
_entity_poly.pdbx_seq_one_letter_code
_entity_poly.pdbx_strand_id
1 'polypeptide(L)'
;MSFLGGAECSTAGNPLTQFTKHVQDDKSLQRDRLVGRGPGGMQEGMRSRGMMGTQDQMMDEFAQQPGQIPGAAPQPFAMEHLRRELDQFQTTPPRTGSPGWAAEFDASQHVRMGATLAGPNGPVMNNGAGFTPAEFARFQQQSRAGIPQTAGSVPAAQSPMLGGYQRPMGMGGYMGMGGMGMMHQPGFGPMGMQQQQPAEAATQDKGKGRMVELDDENWEAQFAEMETVENTTLDDEANAAVEAELNDLDRSVPFTTRPGQDHDYGAFESVWERVQAETAFNRKLAEGETDFNIEENLHTGDMDEWEGFDTLNTRFRNPQLGDYMFEEDNVFRNVTNPFEEGVKIMREGGNLSLAALAFEAAVQKDPQHVQAWTMLGSAQAQNEKELPAIRALEQALKIDPNNLDALMGLAVSYTNEGYDSTAYRTLEHWLSAKYPQIIDPKDVSSDADLGFTDRQLLHDRVTDLFIQAAQLSPSGAQMDPDVQVGLGVLFYCAEEYDKAVDCFSAALASTESGTTNQQEQLHLLWNRLGATLANSGRSEEAIEAYEQALNINPNFVRARYNLGVSCINIGCFPEAAQHLLGALSMHRVVEQEGRERAREIVGGGDGDIDDEQLERMLHVSQNQSTNLFDTLRRPWIHPHPTTMAAAFTGAQLIARTLRDLGVTVIFGIVGIPVVEIAEEAINLGIRFVAFRNEQACSYAASVYGYMTGQPGVCLVVGGPGVLHTMAGIGNASANNFPLLVLAGSAETTGITKGAFQELDAISLLTPHTKLAVRASSLDFIPGAVKNAYRTCWYGRPGPTFVDLPADIIQGKSPSGHRLPAPETLRVPSPPKPAGDPALILKAAQLLRTARSPLLILGKGAAYARAEQGINRLVEQTQIPFLPTPMGKGVVPDSHPLNASSARSAALKNADVVVVLGARLNWILHFGESPKWSPTAKIIQVDISAEEIGRNAGTAELGILGDIGLVVDQLATALSSWRYAPAVDGFPSALAASAKKNEDKAQKAALRATPPNAPLTYQRAYHLIKTTLNSLTPCEAGNIVYVSEGANTMDISRSIFPLNHPRQRLDAGTYATMGVGMGYIVAAHEAYNVPGSPPKKIVAFEGDSAFGFSAMEIETLARYRIPALIFVINNSGIYHGDTTSEDAWRTLQQQTMANDTKSDEGKKGLRSTSLLYETRYEMLAEMCGGKGYFVRNEEELETATREGFRSDAVTVVNVIVEPGIGKKIGFAWQGEAKL
;
A
#
# COMPACT_ATOMS: atom_id res chain seq x y z
N MET A 1 -0.38 -9.04 11.88
CA MET A 1 -1.81 -8.69 11.96
C MET A 1 -2.45 -8.98 10.60
N SER A 2 -2.74 -10.25 10.33
CA SER A 2 -3.65 -10.61 9.21
C SER A 2 -5.06 -10.55 9.78
N PHE A 3 -5.94 -9.74 9.20
CA PHE A 3 -7.33 -9.61 9.65
C PHE A 3 -8.28 -10.64 9.01
N LEU A 4 -7.77 -11.53 8.16
CA LEU A 4 -8.57 -12.43 7.29
C LEU A 4 -7.89 -13.80 7.08
N GLY A 5 -7.34 -14.39 8.15
CA GLY A 5 -6.59 -15.66 8.06
C GLY A 5 -6.79 -16.58 9.28
N GLY A 6 -8.03 -16.68 9.77
CA GLY A 6 -8.41 -17.59 10.86
C GLY A 6 -9.10 -18.86 10.33
N ALA A 7 -8.90 -19.99 11.02
CA ALA A 7 -9.47 -21.30 10.69
C ALA A 7 -10.96 -21.44 11.10
N GLU A 8 -11.74 -20.36 10.96
CA GLU A 8 -13.08 -20.27 11.53
C GLU A 8 -14.12 -20.99 10.66
N CYS A 9 -14.52 -22.20 11.07
CA CYS A 9 -15.64 -22.93 10.46
C CYS A 9 -17.00 -22.24 10.65
N SER A 10 -17.08 -21.15 11.44
CA SER A 10 -18.34 -20.57 11.89
C SER A 10 -18.34 -19.04 12.06
N THR A 11 -17.76 -18.25 11.14
CA THR A 11 -18.10 -16.81 11.06
C THR A 11 -18.16 -16.26 9.62
N ALA A 12 -19.37 -15.88 9.19
CA ALA A 12 -19.58 -15.06 7.98
C ALA A 12 -20.70 -13.99 8.12
N GLY A 13 -21.64 -14.16 9.05
CA GLY A 13 -22.83 -13.30 9.18
C GLY A 13 -22.62 -11.91 9.78
N ASN A 14 -21.60 -11.68 10.61
CA ASN A 14 -21.47 -10.44 11.39
C ASN A 14 -20.04 -9.84 11.42
N PRO A 15 -19.73 -8.85 10.55
CA PRO A 15 -18.42 -8.19 10.49
C PRO A 15 -18.03 -7.42 11.76
N LEU A 16 -19.01 -6.93 12.52
CA LEU A 16 -18.75 -6.25 13.80
C LEU A 16 -18.27 -7.23 14.87
N THR A 17 -18.72 -8.49 14.83
CA THR A 17 -18.25 -9.53 15.77
C THR A 17 -16.82 -9.95 15.47
N GLN A 18 -16.43 -10.13 14.20
CA GLN A 18 -15.03 -10.39 13.82
C GLN A 18 -14.10 -9.24 14.23
N PHE A 19 -14.55 -7.98 14.07
CA PHE A 19 -13.83 -6.82 14.59
C PHE A 19 -13.70 -6.83 16.13
N THR A 20 -14.73 -7.30 16.84
CA THR A 20 -14.74 -7.31 18.31
C THR A 20 -13.89 -8.45 18.91
N LYS A 21 -13.91 -9.66 18.32
CA LYS A 21 -13.04 -10.78 18.73
C LYS A 21 -11.55 -10.37 18.72
N HIS A 22 -11.05 -9.93 17.57
CA HIS A 22 -9.64 -9.53 17.42
C HIS A 22 -9.21 -8.29 18.21
N VAL A 23 -10.15 -7.50 18.74
CA VAL A 23 -9.85 -6.36 19.64
C VAL A 23 -9.84 -6.79 21.12
N GLN A 24 -10.45 -7.93 21.47
CA GLN A 24 -10.47 -8.46 22.84
C GLN A 24 -9.25 -9.33 23.20
N ASP A 25 -8.43 -9.72 22.22
CA ASP A 25 -7.11 -10.35 22.44
C ASP A 25 -6.11 -9.47 23.21
N ASP A 26 -6.35 -8.16 23.31
CA ASP A 26 -5.53 -7.27 24.15
C ASP A 26 -5.85 -7.45 25.65
N LYS A 27 -5.37 -8.57 26.20
CA LYS A 27 -5.47 -8.92 27.62
C LYS A 27 -4.65 -8.00 28.54
N SER A 28 -3.98 -6.95 28.03
CA SER A 28 -3.19 -6.01 28.84
C SER A 28 -4.06 -5.13 29.75
N LEU A 29 -5.19 -4.64 29.25
CA LEU A 29 -6.03 -3.65 29.94
C LEU A 29 -6.98 -4.24 31.00
N GLN A 30 -7.34 -5.53 30.87
CA GLN A 30 -8.26 -6.19 31.81
C GLN A 30 -7.52 -6.77 33.03
N ARG A 31 -6.28 -7.23 32.85
CA ARG A 31 -5.48 -7.84 33.94
C ARG A 31 -5.13 -6.85 35.06
N ASP A 32 -4.96 -5.57 34.71
CA ASP A 32 -4.64 -4.47 35.63
C ASP A 32 -5.77 -4.08 36.60
N ARG A 33 -7.01 -4.57 36.39
CA ARG A 33 -8.18 -4.19 37.22
C ARG A 33 -8.63 -5.25 38.22
N LEU A 34 -8.21 -6.51 38.09
CA LEU A 34 -8.72 -7.62 38.89
C LEU A 34 -7.74 -8.17 39.95
N VAL A 35 -6.47 -7.73 39.96
CA VAL A 35 -5.49 -8.18 40.98
C VAL A 35 -5.43 -7.22 42.18
N GLY A 36 -6.40 -7.40 43.08
CA GLY A 36 -6.17 -7.26 44.53
C GLY A 36 -6.24 -5.87 45.17
N ARG A 37 -7.39 -5.54 45.76
CA ARG A 37 -7.45 -4.84 47.06
C ARG A 37 -8.42 -5.51 48.01
N GLY A 38 -7.91 -5.93 49.17
CA GLY A 38 -8.70 -6.46 50.28
C GLY A 38 -9.53 -5.38 51.01
N PRO A 39 -10.35 -5.79 51.98
CA PRO A 39 -11.35 -4.91 52.61
C PRO A 39 -10.71 -3.90 53.57
N GLY A 40 -10.74 -2.62 53.21
CA GLY A 40 -10.35 -1.53 54.11
C GLY A 40 -10.12 -0.20 53.38
N GLY A 41 -11.13 0.66 53.32
CA GLY A 41 -10.97 1.99 52.71
C GLY A 41 -12.25 2.67 52.20
N MET A 42 -13.36 2.63 52.94
CA MET A 42 -14.45 3.59 52.69
C MET A 42 -13.99 4.99 53.12
N GLN A 43 -14.06 5.98 52.21
CA GLN A 43 -14.85 7.21 52.39
C GLN A 43 -14.68 8.18 51.21
N GLU A 44 -15.83 8.67 50.70
CA GLU A 44 -16.16 10.09 50.46
C GLU A 44 -15.00 11.02 50.06
N GLY A 45 -14.93 11.62 48.86
CA GLY A 45 -16.02 12.01 47.96
C GLY A 45 -16.80 13.20 48.53
N MET A 46 -16.41 14.46 48.23
CA MET A 46 -17.15 15.65 48.68
C MET A 46 -17.01 16.89 47.78
N ARG A 47 -18.02 17.76 47.91
CA ARG A 47 -18.19 19.06 47.25
C ARG A 47 -17.62 20.21 48.10
N SER A 48 -17.21 21.28 47.42
CA SER A 48 -17.42 22.72 47.75
C SER A 48 -16.87 23.39 49.04
N ARG A 49 -16.31 24.61 48.84
CA ARG A 49 -16.13 25.77 49.76
C ARG A 49 -15.20 25.59 50.99
N GLY A 50 -14.36 26.57 51.38
CA GLY A 50 -13.98 27.85 50.75
C GLY A 50 -13.30 28.87 51.70
N MET A 51 -12.91 30.03 51.13
CA MET A 51 -12.59 31.35 51.75
C MET A 51 -11.21 31.72 52.39
N MET A 52 -10.76 32.93 52.01
CA MET A 52 -9.78 33.89 52.63
C MET A 52 -8.31 33.42 52.81
N GLY A 53 -7.24 34.16 52.48
CA GLY A 53 -6.98 35.54 51.96
C GLY A 53 -5.49 35.65 51.49
N THR A 54 -4.84 36.79 51.20
CA THR A 54 -5.20 38.23 51.04
C THR A 54 -3.97 39.03 50.52
N GLN A 55 -4.16 39.94 49.54
CA GLN A 55 -3.42 41.19 49.19
C GLN A 55 -1.85 41.25 49.24
N ASP A 56 -1.18 41.46 48.09
CA ASP A 56 -0.79 42.76 47.46
C ASP A 56 0.48 43.42 48.04
N GLN A 57 1.65 43.30 47.38
CA GLN A 57 2.77 44.27 47.56
C GLN A 57 3.94 44.29 46.54
N MET A 58 3.82 43.83 45.28
CA MET A 58 4.93 43.89 44.30
C MET A 58 4.58 44.37 42.88
N MET A 59 3.62 45.30 42.73
CA MET A 59 3.39 46.02 41.47
C MET A 59 3.37 47.55 41.59
N ASP A 60 3.51 48.11 42.80
CA ASP A 60 3.62 49.57 43.00
C ASP A 60 5.07 50.11 42.99
N GLU A 61 6.09 49.27 43.12
CA GLU A 61 7.50 49.72 43.19
C GLU A 61 8.18 49.97 41.83
N PHE A 62 7.62 49.51 40.71
CA PHE A 62 8.20 49.79 39.37
C PHE A 62 7.69 51.09 38.73
N ALA A 63 6.70 51.75 39.34
CA ALA A 63 6.04 52.93 38.79
C ALA A 63 6.65 54.28 39.22
N GLN A 64 7.67 54.29 40.10
CA GLN A 64 8.26 55.53 40.62
C GLN A 64 9.79 55.50 40.76
N GLN A 65 10.51 55.98 39.74
CA GLN A 65 11.69 56.82 39.96
C GLN A 65 12.07 57.67 38.71
N PRO A 66 12.42 58.96 38.87
CA PRO A 66 12.73 59.87 37.76
C PRO A 66 14.24 59.90 37.42
N GLY A 67 14.57 60.21 36.17
CA GLY A 67 15.97 60.23 35.68
C GLY A 67 16.65 61.60 35.70
N GLN A 68 17.93 61.62 35.30
CA GLN A 68 18.65 62.80 34.82
C GLN A 68 19.78 62.40 33.84
N ILE A 69 19.99 63.22 32.80
CA ILE A 69 21.09 63.16 31.82
C ILE A 69 21.80 64.52 31.88
N PRO A 70 23.14 64.60 31.79
CA PRO A 70 23.77 65.00 30.52
C PRO A 70 25.13 64.28 30.25
N GLY A 71 25.58 64.06 29.01
CA GLY A 71 25.04 64.41 27.70
C GLY A 71 25.94 63.89 26.57
N ALA A 72 25.68 64.35 25.33
CA ALA A 72 26.24 63.87 24.05
C ALA A 72 25.73 62.47 23.60
N ALA A 73 24.90 62.46 22.55
CA ALA A 73 24.26 61.27 22.01
C ALA A 73 24.59 61.08 20.51
N PRO A 74 25.00 59.88 20.07
CA PRO A 74 24.79 59.40 18.71
C PRO A 74 23.35 58.86 18.59
N GLN A 75 22.56 59.38 17.66
CA GLN A 75 21.19 58.90 17.40
C GLN A 75 21.19 57.60 16.58
N PRO A 76 20.44 56.55 16.97
CA PRO A 76 20.27 55.34 16.16
C PRO A 76 19.22 55.50 15.04
N PHE A 77 19.53 54.91 13.87
CA PHE A 77 18.63 54.43 12.82
C PHE A 77 17.25 55.10 12.66
N ALA A 78 17.18 56.05 11.72
CA ALA A 78 15.94 56.70 11.31
C ALA A 78 15.01 55.79 10.48
N MET A 79 13.84 55.47 11.03
CA MET A 79 12.67 54.91 10.32
C MET A 79 11.98 55.92 9.38
N GLU A 80 12.75 56.83 8.78
CA GLU A 80 12.28 57.85 7.82
C GLU A 80 12.39 57.37 6.37
N HIS A 81 13.35 56.47 6.07
CA HIS A 81 13.61 56.00 4.71
C HIS A 81 12.51 55.04 4.21
N LEU A 82 12.09 54.10 5.06
CA LEU A 82 11.01 53.14 4.78
C LEU A 82 9.63 53.80 4.63
N ARG A 83 9.46 55.02 5.14
CA ARG A 83 8.20 55.77 5.04
C ARG A 83 8.09 56.56 3.73
N ARG A 84 9.21 56.94 3.12
CA ARG A 84 9.25 57.57 1.78
C ARG A 84 9.10 56.58 0.63
N GLU A 85 9.45 55.31 0.83
CA GLU A 85 9.26 54.26 -0.18
C GLU A 85 7.80 53.78 -0.27
N LEU A 86 7.02 53.90 0.82
CA LEU A 86 5.59 53.54 0.82
C LEU A 86 4.71 54.52 0.01
N ASP A 87 5.03 55.81 0.04
CA ASP A 87 4.28 56.85 -0.72
C ASP A 87 4.50 56.77 -2.25
N GLN A 88 5.52 56.03 -2.73
CA GLN A 88 5.73 55.77 -4.16
C GLN A 88 4.91 54.58 -4.70
N PHE A 89 4.26 53.78 -3.85
CA PHE A 89 3.54 52.57 -4.28
C PHE A 89 2.03 52.76 -4.55
N GLN A 90 1.45 53.94 -4.27
CA GLN A 90 -0.01 54.14 -4.33
C GLN A 90 -0.57 54.72 -5.64
N THR A 91 0.22 54.86 -6.71
CA THR A 91 -0.23 55.45 -8.00
C THR A 91 0.10 54.62 -9.25
N THR A 92 0.14 53.28 -9.15
CA THR A 92 0.37 52.38 -10.30
C THR A 92 -0.70 51.27 -10.39
N PRO A 93 -1.36 51.05 -11.55
CA PRO A 93 -2.34 49.97 -11.73
C PRO A 93 -1.69 48.58 -11.84
N PRO A 94 -2.41 47.49 -11.50
CA PRO A 94 -1.83 46.15 -11.33
C PRO A 94 -1.40 45.51 -12.66
N ARG A 95 -0.22 44.88 -12.66
CA ARG A 95 0.32 44.14 -13.81
C ARG A 95 -0.03 42.65 -13.74
N THR A 96 -0.80 42.20 -14.72
CA THR A 96 -0.94 40.77 -15.08
C THR A 96 0.27 40.30 -15.88
N GLY A 97 0.72 39.06 -15.68
CA GLY A 97 1.87 38.50 -16.40
C GLY A 97 1.55 38.05 -17.83
N SER A 98 2.20 38.66 -18.83
CA SER A 98 2.31 38.16 -20.21
C SER A 98 3.49 38.86 -20.90
N PRO A 99 4.36 38.17 -21.67
CA PRO A 99 5.50 38.81 -22.33
C PRO A 99 5.09 39.52 -23.63
N GLY A 100 5.36 40.82 -23.72
CA GLY A 100 5.12 41.60 -24.93
C GLY A 100 6.26 41.47 -25.94
N TRP A 101 6.02 40.78 -27.06
CA TRP A 101 6.87 40.82 -28.27
C TRP A 101 6.02 41.30 -29.47
N ALA A 102 5.48 42.53 -29.35
CA ALA A 102 4.64 43.15 -30.38
C ALA A 102 4.58 44.69 -30.27
N ALA A 103 5.71 45.38 -30.06
CA ALA A 103 5.75 46.85 -30.00
C ALA A 103 7.11 47.54 -30.30
N GLU A 104 8.02 46.95 -31.09
CA GLU A 104 9.19 47.67 -31.62
C GLU A 104 9.44 47.34 -33.10
N PHE A 105 8.60 47.91 -33.98
CA PHE A 105 8.97 48.19 -35.37
C PHE A 105 8.26 49.46 -35.83
N ASP A 106 8.98 50.58 -35.80
CA ASP A 106 8.51 51.84 -36.42
C ASP A 106 8.69 51.80 -37.94
N ALA A 107 7.80 52.48 -38.65
CA ALA A 107 7.57 52.31 -40.08
C ALA A 107 8.52 53.16 -40.94
N SER A 108 9.73 52.67 -41.23
CA SER A 108 10.64 53.37 -42.16
C SER A 108 11.60 52.49 -42.99
N GLN A 109 11.08 51.50 -43.74
CA GLN A 109 11.84 50.97 -44.90
C GLN A 109 11.06 50.31 -46.06
N HIS A 110 9.73 50.39 -46.11
CA HIS A 110 8.94 49.90 -47.26
C HIS A 110 8.92 50.86 -48.49
N VAL A 111 10.10 51.34 -48.92
CA VAL A 111 10.27 51.95 -50.26
C VAL A 111 11.61 51.53 -50.88
N ARG A 112 11.68 50.27 -51.36
CA ARG A 112 12.43 49.86 -52.57
C ARG A 112 12.18 48.38 -52.90
N MET A 113 12.25 48.05 -54.20
CA MET A 113 12.15 46.71 -54.79
C MET A 113 10.80 45.99 -54.70
N GLY A 114 9.72 46.70 -55.07
CA GLY A 114 8.57 46.07 -55.74
C GLY A 114 8.57 46.41 -57.23
N ALA A 115 9.43 45.79 -58.05
CA ALA A 115 9.38 45.85 -59.53
C ALA A 115 10.41 44.95 -60.27
N THR A 116 10.27 43.61 -60.18
CA THR A 116 10.71 42.60 -61.18
C THR A 116 10.34 41.22 -60.63
N LEU A 117 9.67 40.30 -61.33
CA LEU A 117 9.13 40.28 -62.70
C LEU A 117 8.00 39.22 -62.74
N ALA A 118 6.99 39.38 -63.60
CA ALA A 118 5.85 38.47 -63.68
C ALA A 118 5.82 37.65 -64.98
N GLY A 119 5.80 36.31 -64.84
CA GLY A 119 5.34 35.30 -65.83
C GLY A 119 6.15 35.10 -67.12
N PRO A 120 5.71 34.19 -68.04
CA PRO A 120 4.71 33.11 -67.87
C PRO A 120 5.05 31.73 -68.54
N ASN A 121 4.32 30.66 -68.17
CA ASN A 121 3.81 29.52 -68.98
C ASN A 121 3.84 28.12 -68.27
N GLY A 122 2.73 27.37 -68.36
CA GLY A 122 2.53 26.00 -67.80
C GLY A 122 2.76 24.85 -68.82
N PRO A 123 2.14 23.64 -68.70
CA PRO A 123 0.91 23.24 -67.97
C PRO A 123 1.08 22.10 -66.90
N VAL A 124 0.39 22.10 -65.75
CA VAL A 124 -0.97 21.59 -65.38
C VAL A 124 -1.15 20.05 -65.26
N MET A 125 -1.43 19.57 -64.03
CA MET A 125 -2.27 18.44 -63.54
C MET A 125 -1.83 18.10 -62.08
N ASN A 126 -2.64 17.79 -61.07
CA ASN A 126 -4.11 17.81 -60.84
C ASN A 126 -4.39 17.91 -59.30
N ASN A 127 -5.65 18.21 -58.91
CA ASN A 127 -6.26 18.35 -57.55
C ASN A 127 -5.72 17.48 -56.39
N GLY A 128 -5.87 17.79 -55.10
CA GLY A 128 -6.64 18.79 -54.32
C GLY A 128 -6.82 18.23 -52.87
N ALA A 129 -7.26 18.95 -51.82
CA ALA A 129 -7.66 20.34 -51.63
C ALA A 129 -7.24 20.81 -50.21
N GLY A 130 -6.98 22.09 -50.01
CA GLY A 130 -6.59 22.66 -48.71
C GLY A 130 -6.89 24.15 -48.62
N PHE A 131 -7.17 24.64 -47.40
CA PHE A 131 -7.60 26.02 -47.11
C PHE A 131 -6.64 27.07 -47.70
N THR A 132 -7.18 28.08 -48.37
CA THR A 132 -6.41 29.22 -48.86
C THR A 132 -6.28 30.32 -47.78
N PRO A 133 -5.22 31.15 -47.81
CA PRO A 133 -5.06 32.27 -46.87
C PRO A 133 -6.22 33.29 -46.90
N ALA A 134 -6.93 33.40 -48.02
CA ALA A 134 -8.11 34.27 -48.15
C ALA A 134 -9.35 33.69 -47.43
N GLU A 135 -9.48 32.37 -47.36
CA GLU A 135 -10.54 31.71 -46.59
C GLU A 135 -10.26 31.79 -45.08
N PHE A 136 -9.00 31.67 -44.67
CA PHE A 136 -8.57 31.90 -43.28
C PHE A 136 -8.88 33.34 -42.82
N ALA A 137 -8.59 34.34 -43.66
CA ALA A 137 -8.90 35.74 -43.36
C ALA A 137 -10.41 36.02 -43.26
N ARG A 138 -11.26 35.32 -44.06
CA ARG A 138 -12.72 35.42 -43.96
C ARG A 138 -13.28 34.74 -42.70
N PHE A 139 -12.73 33.58 -42.32
CA PHE A 139 -13.12 32.88 -41.10
C PHE A 139 -12.88 33.73 -39.84
N GLN A 140 -11.75 34.45 -39.78
CA GLN A 140 -11.43 35.35 -38.68
C GLN A 140 -12.34 36.61 -38.61
N GLN A 141 -13.00 36.98 -39.70
CA GLN A 141 -13.96 38.10 -39.75
C GLN A 141 -15.41 37.69 -39.47
N GLN A 142 -15.76 36.40 -39.51
CA GLN A 142 -17.12 35.92 -39.24
C GLN A 142 -17.43 35.65 -37.76
N SER A 143 -16.44 35.70 -36.86
CA SER A 143 -16.60 35.46 -35.42
C SER A 143 -16.89 36.73 -34.58
N ARG A 144 -17.26 37.85 -35.22
CA ARG A 144 -17.62 39.13 -34.54
C ARG A 144 -18.78 39.90 -35.22
N ALA A 145 -20.02 39.38 -35.18
CA ALA A 145 -21.27 40.18 -35.20
C ALA A 145 -22.54 39.32 -34.97
N GLY A 146 -23.47 39.79 -34.12
CA GLY A 146 -24.77 39.16 -33.84
C GLY A 146 -25.23 39.35 -32.36
N ILE A 147 -25.69 40.52 -31.90
CA ILE A 147 -27.05 41.13 -32.04
C ILE A 147 -28.10 40.46 -31.09
N PRO A 148 -29.01 41.16 -30.35
CA PRO A 148 -29.14 42.61 -30.03
C PRO A 148 -29.42 42.97 -28.53
N GLN A 149 -29.52 44.28 -28.22
CA GLN A 149 -30.22 44.83 -27.05
C GLN A 149 -31.40 45.74 -27.47
N THR A 150 -32.52 45.70 -26.73
CA THR A 150 -33.61 46.73 -26.64
C THR A 150 -34.51 46.41 -25.44
N ALA A 151 -35.11 47.32 -24.64
CA ALA A 151 -34.96 48.78 -24.46
C ALA A 151 -35.74 49.29 -23.19
N GLY A 152 -35.39 50.48 -22.66
CA GLY A 152 -36.22 51.34 -21.77
C GLY A 152 -36.17 51.07 -20.24
N SER A 153 -36.19 52.05 -19.32
CA SER A 153 -36.41 53.51 -19.42
C SER A 153 -35.66 54.34 -18.32
N VAL A 154 -35.67 55.69 -18.45
CA VAL A 154 -34.66 56.70 -17.97
C VAL A 154 -35.41 58.05 -17.72
N PRO A 155 -35.04 59.09 -16.89
CA PRO A 155 -33.73 59.48 -16.27
C PRO A 155 -33.73 59.94 -14.77
N ALA A 156 -32.54 60.18 -14.16
CA ALA A 156 -32.10 61.46 -13.50
C ALA A 156 -30.88 61.27 -12.54
N ALA A 157 -29.95 62.20 -12.29
CA ALA A 157 -29.28 63.28 -13.05
C ALA A 157 -28.29 64.03 -12.10
N GLN A 158 -27.00 64.09 -12.49
CA GLN A 158 -25.99 65.12 -12.14
C GLN A 158 -25.44 65.27 -10.68
N SER A 159 -24.23 65.85 -10.64
CA SER A 159 -23.21 65.99 -9.56
C SER A 159 -23.48 67.20 -8.61
N PRO A 160 -22.57 67.73 -7.72
CA PRO A 160 -21.14 67.41 -7.45
C PRO A 160 -20.57 67.56 -5.99
N MET A 161 -19.30 67.13 -5.82
CA MET A 161 -18.17 67.76 -5.07
C MET A 161 -18.16 68.10 -3.54
N LEU A 162 -16.96 67.84 -2.95
CA LEU A 162 -16.21 68.60 -1.92
C LEU A 162 -16.64 68.67 -0.43
N GLY A 163 -15.86 67.97 0.42
CA GLY A 163 -14.93 68.63 1.37
C GLY A 163 -15.30 68.79 2.87
N GLY A 164 -14.39 68.39 3.77
CA GLY A 164 -14.15 69.13 5.03
C GLY A 164 -14.23 68.40 6.39
N TYR A 165 -13.05 68.04 6.92
CA TYR A 165 -12.61 68.24 8.34
C TYR A 165 -13.27 67.56 9.58
N GLN A 166 -12.41 66.83 10.30
CA GLN A 166 -12.25 66.70 11.79
C GLN A 166 -13.39 66.19 12.73
N ARG A 167 -13.19 64.95 13.23
CA ARG A 167 -12.87 64.51 14.63
C ARG A 167 -13.08 65.50 15.82
N PRO A 168 -13.18 65.03 17.10
CA PRO A 168 -13.33 63.65 17.65
C PRO A 168 -14.28 63.53 18.90
N MET A 169 -14.11 62.43 19.67
CA MET A 169 -14.70 62.07 21.00
C MET A 169 -16.11 61.43 20.96
N GLY A 170 -16.42 60.33 21.64
CA GLY A 170 -15.60 59.36 22.39
C GLY A 170 -16.25 58.90 23.71
N MET A 171 -16.51 57.59 23.89
CA MET A 171 -16.53 56.84 25.17
C MET A 171 -17.13 55.41 25.04
N GLY A 172 -16.32 54.41 25.42
CA GLY A 172 -16.59 53.34 26.41
C GLY A 172 -17.84 52.43 26.38
N GLY A 173 -17.65 51.12 26.60
CA GLY A 173 -18.77 50.24 27.00
C GLY A 173 -18.65 48.70 26.90
N TYR A 174 -17.59 48.06 27.43
CA TYR A 174 -17.53 46.72 28.08
C TYR A 174 -18.30 45.43 27.64
N MET A 175 -17.65 44.30 27.97
CA MET A 175 -18.08 42.86 28.04
C MET A 175 -17.96 42.01 26.75
N GLY A 176 -17.46 40.77 26.77
CA GLY A 176 -16.82 40.00 27.87
C GLY A 176 -16.43 38.55 27.48
N MET A 177 -15.67 37.85 28.34
CA MET A 177 -15.16 36.45 28.22
C MET A 177 -14.18 36.18 27.04
N GLY A 178 -13.08 35.41 27.13
CA GLY A 178 -12.60 34.44 28.14
C GLY A 178 -12.89 32.99 27.70
N GLY A 179 -11.96 32.03 27.63
CA GLY A 179 -10.50 31.99 27.84
C GLY A 179 -9.96 30.58 27.51
N MET A 180 -8.66 30.42 27.27
CA MET A 180 -8.01 29.14 26.89
C MET A 180 -6.97 28.72 27.95
N GLY A 181 -6.67 27.42 28.11
CA GLY A 181 -5.55 27.00 28.98
C GLY A 181 -5.33 25.48 29.07
N MET A 182 -4.14 25.02 28.70
CA MET A 182 -3.64 23.64 28.79
C MET A 182 -2.35 23.58 29.65
N MET A 183 -1.96 22.35 30.01
CA MET A 183 -0.60 21.86 30.33
C MET A 183 -0.09 21.70 31.78
N HIS A 184 0.82 20.72 31.88
CA HIS A 184 1.47 20.11 33.05
C HIS A 184 3.01 20.28 32.98
N GLN A 185 3.68 20.29 34.14
CA GLN A 185 5.09 19.91 34.45
C GLN A 185 5.35 20.25 35.94
N PRO A 186 6.45 19.83 36.64
CA PRO A 186 7.70 19.18 36.20
C PRO A 186 8.09 17.90 37.02
N GLY A 187 9.33 17.40 36.91
CA GLY A 187 9.85 16.23 37.66
C GLY A 187 11.29 16.39 38.24
N PHE A 188 11.83 15.35 38.90
CA PHE A 188 13.23 15.22 39.42
C PHE A 188 13.58 13.73 39.79
N GLY A 189 14.86 13.33 39.82
CA GLY A 189 15.38 12.01 40.30
C GLY A 189 16.50 12.17 41.38
N PRO A 190 17.54 11.29 41.55
CA PRO A 190 17.77 9.89 41.09
C PRO A 190 18.52 8.96 42.14
N MET A 191 19.02 7.79 41.67
CA MET A 191 20.20 6.98 42.14
C MET A 191 20.14 5.95 43.32
N GLY A 192 20.74 4.78 43.09
CA GLY A 192 21.09 3.74 44.09
C GLY A 192 21.67 2.43 43.48
N MET A 193 22.97 2.16 43.64
CA MET A 193 23.72 0.98 43.15
C MET A 193 24.02 -0.04 44.28
N GLN A 194 24.31 -1.31 43.97
CA GLN A 194 25.64 -1.97 44.18
C GLN A 194 25.64 -3.52 44.05
N GLN A 195 26.74 -4.09 43.53
CA GLN A 195 27.05 -5.53 43.38
C GLN A 195 27.64 -6.17 44.65
N GLN A 196 27.57 -7.51 44.81
CA GLN A 196 28.75 -8.42 44.93
C GLN A 196 28.43 -9.92 45.15
N GLN A 197 29.26 -10.79 44.55
CA GLN A 197 29.50 -12.24 44.82
C GLN A 197 30.50 -12.40 46.02
N PRO A 198 31.02 -13.58 46.49
CA PRO A 198 31.07 -14.94 45.87
C PRO A 198 30.99 -16.21 46.81
N ALA A 199 31.13 -17.41 46.19
CA ALA A 199 31.77 -18.68 46.64
C ALA A 199 31.53 -19.24 48.08
N GLU A 200 30.93 -20.44 48.29
CA GLU A 200 31.52 -21.81 48.18
C GLU A 200 32.55 -22.21 49.28
N ALA A 201 32.61 -23.42 49.85
CA ALA A 201 31.77 -24.64 49.82
C ALA A 201 32.17 -25.66 50.94
N ALA A 202 31.55 -26.86 50.93
CA ALA A 202 31.82 -28.09 51.72
C ALA A 202 31.15 -28.17 53.13
N THR A 203 30.65 -29.32 53.61
CA THR A 203 30.86 -30.73 53.20
C THR A 203 29.57 -31.58 53.03
N GLN A 204 29.64 -32.52 52.07
CA GLN A 204 29.12 -33.91 51.99
C GLN A 204 28.00 -34.35 52.97
N ASP A 205 26.98 -35.11 52.57
CA ASP A 205 26.95 -36.24 51.61
C ASP A 205 25.49 -36.35 51.07
N LYS A 206 25.12 -36.91 49.91
CA LYS A 206 25.76 -37.78 48.90
C LYS A 206 25.53 -37.27 47.46
N GLY A 207 26.23 -37.89 46.51
CA GLY A 207 25.82 -38.04 45.10
C GLY A 207 25.37 -36.75 44.38
N LYS A 208 26.27 -35.77 44.19
CA LYS A 208 25.98 -34.46 43.59
C LYS A 208 27.05 -34.02 42.58
N GLY A 209 26.64 -33.16 41.64
CA GLY A 209 27.46 -32.43 40.67
C GLY A 209 26.75 -32.35 39.32
N ARG A 210 25.67 -31.57 39.16
CA ARG A 210 25.53 -30.10 39.13
C ARG A 210 26.03 -29.48 37.81
N MET A 211 25.07 -28.80 37.16
CA MET A 211 25.16 -27.85 36.05
C MET A 211 26.52 -27.11 35.95
N VAL A 212 27.08 -27.09 34.75
CA VAL A 212 28.25 -26.30 34.33
C VAL A 212 27.80 -25.42 33.16
N GLU A 213 28.13 -24.14 33.19
CA GLU A 213 28.14 -23.25 32.02
C GLU A 213 29.59 -23.07 31.52
N LEU A 214 29.73 -22.68 30.24
CA LEU A 214 30.97 -22.50 29.46
C LEU A 214 31.61 -23.83 29.01
N ASP A 215 31.86 -24.06 27.72
CA ASP A 215 32.60 -23.18 26.79
C ASP A 215 31.97 -22.97 25.38
N ASP A 216 32.58 -22.05 24.61
CA ASP A 216 32.20 -21.63 23.25
C ASP A 216 33.00 -22.35 22.14
N GLU A 217 33.62 -23.51 22.41
CA GLU A 217 34.57 -24.16 21.49
C GLU A 217 34.29 -25.66 21.23
N ASN A 218 33.17 -26.01 20.57
CA ASN A 218 33.07 -27.14 19.59
C ASN A 218 31.67 -27.41 18.96
N TRP A 219 30.78 -26.42 18.86
CA TRP A 219 29.41 -26.66 18.33
C TRP A 219 29.37 -27.14 16.86
N GLU A 220 30.37 -26.80 16.04
CA GLU A 220 30.43 -27.18 14.62
C GLU A 220 30.81 -28.66 14.38
N ALA A 221 31.40 -29.35 15.37
CA ALA A 221 31.90 -30.71 15.20
C ALA A 221 30.80 -31.79 15.25
N GLN A 222 29.66 -31.52 15.89
CA GLN A 222 28.57 -32.51 16.06
C GLN A 222 27.49 -32.46 14.96
N PHE A 223 27.40 -31.37 14.19
CA PHE A 223 26.55 -31.33 13.00
C PHE A 223 27.23 -31.98 11.78
N ALA A 224 28.56 -31.96 11.72
CA ALA A 224 29.34 -32.55 10.63
C ALA A 224 29.24 -34.09 10.52
N GLU A 225 28.79 -34.80 11.57
CA GLU A 225 28.61 -36.27 11.55
C GLU A 225 27.19 -36.74 11.17
N MET A 226 26.23 -35.82 10.93
CA MET A 226 24.89 -36.18 10.46
C MET A 226 24.64 -35.95 8.95
N GLU A 227 25.57 -35.31 8.23
CA GLU A 227 25.43 -35.01 6.78
C GLU A 227 26.07 -36.05 5.83
N THR A 228 26.50 -37.22 6.31
CA THR A 228 27.20 -38.21 5.46
C THR A 228 26.64 -39.64 5.50
N VAL A 229 25.34 -39.81 5.24
CA VAL A 229 24.77 -41.09 4.73
C VAL A 229 23.70 -40.83 3.68
N GLU A 230 24.04 -40.98 2.40
CA GLU A 230 23.05 -41.15 1.32
C GLU A 230 22.35 -42.52 1.47
N ASN A 231 21.04 -42.58 1.26
CA ASN A 231 20.28 -43.84 1.15
C ASN A 231 19.19 -43.76 0.06
N THR A 232 19.64 -43.63 -1.18
CA THR A 232 18.82 -43.39 -2.39
C THR A 232 18.07 -44.64 -2.90
N THR A 233 17.63 -45.54 -2.02
CA THR A 233 17.06 -46.85 -2.40
C THR A 233 15.92 -47.35 -1.48
N LEU A 234 15.15 -46.46 -0.86
CA LEU A 234 13.95 -46.84 -0.08
C LEU A 234 12.65 -46.14 -0.53
N ASP A 235 12.73 -45.06 -1.31
CA ASP A 235 11.55 -44.30 -1.75
C ASP A 235 10.77 -44.98 -2.88
N ASP A 236 11.43 -45.73 -3.76
CA ASP A 236 10.78 -46.36 -4.93
C ASP A 236 9.81 -47.49 -4.53
N GLU A 237 10.11 -48.22 -3.45
CA GLU A 237 9.26 -49.33 -2.96
C GLU A 237 8.09 -48.83 -2.11
N ALA A 238 8.28 -47.71 -1.40
CA ALA A 238 7.21 -47.00 -0.68
C ALA A 238 6.21 -46.35 -1.65
N ASN A 239 6.69 -45.66 -2.69
CA ASN A 239 5.82 -45.04 -3.70
C ASN A 239 5.02 -46.10 -4.49
N ALA A 240 5.60 -47.27 -4.78
CA ALA A 240 4.89 -48.37 -5.42
C ALA A 240 3.80 -49.00 -4.52
N ALA A 241 4.00 -49.03 -3.19
CA ALA A 241 2.98 -49.47 -2.24
C ALA A 241 1.82 -48.47 -2.14
N VAL A 242 2.12 -47.16 -2.14
CA VAL A 242 1.11 -46.08 -2.11
C VAL A 242 0.28 -46.06 -3.40
N GLU A 243 0.88 -46.23 -4.59
CA GLU A 243 0.09 -46.39 -5.82
C GLU A 243 -0.78 -47.66 -5.81
N ALA A 244 -0.34 -48.75 -5.17
CA ALA A 244 -1.15 -49.96 -5.05
C ALA A 244 -2.36 -49.76 -4.12
N GLU A 245 -2.18 -49.10 -2.96
CA GLU A 245 -3.30 -48.75 -2.06
C GLU A 245 -4.28 -47.77 -2.72
N LEU A 246 -3.80 -46.75 -3.44
CA LEU A 246 -4.66 -45.82 -4.20
C LEU A 246 -5.50 -46.54 -5.26
N ASN A 247 -4.93 -47.52 -5.98
CA ASN A 247 -5.65 -48.30 -7.00
C ASN A 247 -6.67 -49.30 -6.41
N ASP A 248 -6.49 -49.75 -5.17
CA ASP A 248 -7.49 -50.60 -4.49
C ASP A 248 -8.53 -49.75 -3.71
N LEU A 249 -8.20 -48.53 -3.28
CA LEU A 249 -9.16 -47.52 -2.80
C LEU A 249 -10.16 -47.14 -3.90
N ASP A 250 -9.69 -46.85 -5.12
CA ASP A 250 -10.53 -46.56 -6.30
C ASP A 250 -11.45 -47.74 -6.70
N ARG A 251 -11.15 -48.96 -6.24
CA ARG A 251 -12.00 -50.16 -6.40
C ARG A 251 -12.96 -50.43 -5.24
N SER A 252 -12.79 -49.77 -4.11
CA SER A 252 -13.51 -50.09 -2.87
C SER A 252 -14.80 -49.28 -2.66
N VAL A 253 -15.02 -48.22 -3.44
CA VAL A 253 -16.29 -47.48 -3.48
C VAL A 253 -17.35 -48.30 -4.24
N PRO A 254 -18.48 -48.73 -3.62
CA PRO A 254 -19.46 -49.58 -4.28
C PRO A 254 -20.33 -48.81 -5.29
N PHE A 255 -19.81 -48.61 -6.51
CA PHE A 255 -20.59 -48.09 -7.62
C PHE A 255 -21.66 -49.12 -8.03
N THR A 256 -22.89 -48.97 -7.51
CA THR A 256 -24.02 -49.85 -7.84
C THR A 256 -24.59 -49.53 -9.22
N THR A 257 -23.78 -49.78 -10.24
CA THR A 257 -24.18 -49.70 -11.66
C THR A 257 -25.34 -50.65 -11.94
N ARG A 258 -26.56 -50.09 -12.05
CA ARG A 258 -27.56 -50.68 -12.96
C ARG A 258 -27.12 -50.34 -14.39
N PRO A 259 -27.00 -51.30 -15.30
CA PRO A 259 -26.45 -51.04 -16.62
C PRO A 259 -27.46 -50.28 -17.50
N GLY A 260 -27.17 -48.99 -17.79
CA GLY A 260 -27.78 -48.28 -18.92
C GLY A 260 -28.40 -46.91 -18.65
N GLN A 261 -27.68 -45.96 -18.05
CA GLN A 261 -28.02 -44.53 -18.08
C GLN A 261 -26.76 -43.64 -17.98
N ASP A 262 -26.34 -43.03 -19.10
CA ASP A 262 -25.23 -42.06 -19.16
C ASP A 262 -25.72 -40.65 -18.72
N HIS A 263 -25.99 -40.45 -17.43
CA HIS A 263 -26.59 -39.21 -16.92
C HIS A 263 -25.99 -38.64 -15.62
N ASP A 264 -24.67 -38.76 -15.39
CA ASP A 264 -24.03 -38.23 -14.15
C ASP A 264 -23.27 -36.89 -14.32
N TYR A 265 -22.88 -36.50 -15.54
CA TYR A 265 -22.27 -35.17 -15.77
C TYR A 265 -23.30 -34.03 -15.88
N GLY A 266 -24.56 -34.32 -16.20
CA GLY A 266 -25.62 -33.31 -16.35
C GLY A 266 -26.16 -32.75 -15.02
N ALA A 267 -26.02 -33.51 -13.92
CA ALA A 267 -26.36 -33.03 -12.59
C ALA A 267 -25.45 -31.86 -12.18
N PHE A 268 -24.14 -31.98 -12.47
CA PHE A 268 -23.14 -30.95 -12.19
C PHE A 268 -23.38 -29.65 -12.96
N GLU A 269 -23.51 -29.69 -14.29
CA GLU A 269 -23.76 -28.49 -15.10
C GLU A 269 -25.05 -27.79 -14.67
N SER A 270 -26.12 -28.54 -14.42
CA SER A 270 -27.39 -27.92 -14.05
C SER A 270 -27.42 -27.30 -12.64
N VAL A 271 -26.57 -27.73 -11.69
CA VAL A 271 -26.40 -27.01 -10.40
C VAL A 271 -25.73 -25.67 -10.67
N TRP A 272 -24.65 -25.70 -11.47
CA TRP A 272 -23.86 -24.53 -11.81
C TRP A 272 -24.67 -23.48 -12.60
N GLU A 273 -25.48 -23.92 -13.57
CA GLU A 273 -26.41 -23.07 -14.30
C GLU A 273 -27.49 -22.46 -13.39
N ARG A 274 -28.03 -23.20 -12.41
CA ARG A 274 -29.03 -22.66 -11.47
C ARG A 274 -28.44 -21.62 -10.52
N VAL A 275 -27.22 -21.86 -9.99
CA VAL A 275 -26.51 -20.85 -9.17
C VAL A 275 -26.26 -19.56 -9.97
N GLN A 276 -25.98 -19.66 -11.28
CA GLN A 276 -25.88 -18.50 -12.17
C GLN A 276 -27.25 -17.83 -12.41
N ALA A 277 -28.31 -18.61 -12.61
CA ALA A 277 -29.67 -18.09 -12.86
C ALA A 277 -30.28 -17.41 -11.63
N GLU A 278 -30.10 -17.97 -10.44
CA GLU A 278 -30.56 -17.41 -9.16
C GLU A 278 -29.76 -16.16 -8.79
N THR A 279 -28.45 -16.15 -9.07
CA THR A 279 -27.62 -14.93 -9.01
C THR A 279 -28.10 -13.84 -9.98
N ALA A 280 -28.77 -14.20 -11.07
CA ALA A 280 -29.41 -13.24 -11.98
C ALA A 280 -30.84 -12.84 -11.53
N PHE A 281 -31.57 -13.72 -10.83
CA PHE A 281 -32.91 -13.45 -10.30
C PHE A 281 -32.88 -12.54 -9.07
N ASN A 282 -32.04 -12.84 -8.08
CA ASN A 282 -31.85 -11.98 -6.90
C ASN A 282 -31.27 -10.61 -7.27
N ARG A 283 -30.52 -10.52 -8.38
CA ARG A 283 -30.07 -9.25 -8.95
C ARG A 283 -31.22 -8.43 -9.55
N LYS A 284 -32.23 -9.07 -10.16
CA LYS A 284 -33.45 -8.37 -10.63
C LYS A 284 -34.35 -7.90 -9.48
N LEU A 285 -34.51 -8.71 -8.43
CA LEU A 285 -35.26 -8.33 -7.22
C LEU A 285 -34.64 -7.10 -6.53
N ALA A 286 -33.31 -7.00 -6.52
CA ALA A 286 -32.60 -5.82 -6.01
C ALA A 286 -32.61 -4.60 -6.96
N GLU A 287 -33.02 -4.76 -8.23
CA GLU A 287 -33.03 -3.69 -9.25
C GLU A 287 -34.40 -3.02 -9.45
N GLY A 288 -35.49 -3.57 -8.86
CA GLY A 288 -36.73 -2.82 -8.59
C GLY A 288 -37.59 -2.42 -9.79
N GLU A 289 -38.11 -3.39 -10.56
CA GLU A 289 -39.16 -3.17 -11.57
C GLU A 289 -40.38 -4.11 -11.37
N THR A 290 -41.20 -3.85 -10.35
CA THR A 290 -42.63 -4.23 -10.31
C THR A 290 -43.44 -3.21 -9.50
N ASP A 291 -44.52 -2.67 -10.07
CA ASP A 291 -45.40 -1.70 -9.41
C ASP A 291 -46.03 -2.27 -8.12
N PHE A 292 -45.86 -1.57 -6.99
CA PHE A 292 -46.64 -1.77 -5.77
C PHE A 292 -47.34 -0.45 -5.37
N ASN A 293 -48.68 -0.49 -5.31
CA ASN A 293 -49.53 0.69 -5.06
C ASN A 293 -49.41 1.19 -3.60
N ILE A 294 -49.04 2.46 -3.44
CA ILE A 294 -48.85 3.13 -2.13
C ILE A 294 -50.11 3.93 -1.74
N GLU A 295 -51.28 3.28 -1.64
CA GLU A 295 -52.52 3.97 -1.20
C GLU A 295 -53.35 3.28 -0.09
N GLU A 296 -53.07 2.04 0.33
CA GLU A 296 -53.97 1.31 1.26
C GLU A 296 -53.47 1.01 2.70
N ASN A 297 -52.25 1.40 3.10
CA ASN A 297 -51.77 1.21 4.48
C ASN A 297 -51.06 2.44 5.09
N LEU A 298 -51.74 3.59 5.05
CA LEU A 298 -51.39 4.76 5.88
C LEU A 298 -52.02 4.65 7.27
N HIS A 299 -51.23 4.29 8.27
CA HIS A 299 -51.50 4.66 9.67
C HIS A 299 -50.36 5.52 10.23
N THR A 300 -50.58 6.84 10.19
CA THR A 300 -49.74 7.87 10.79
C THR A 300 -50.07 8.08 12.27
N GLY A 301 -49.08 7.86 13.13
CA GLY A 301 -49.05 8.15 14.57
C GLY A 301 -47.93 7.30 15.20
N ASP A 302 -47.01 7.80 16.03
CA ASP A 302 -46.86 9.13 16.63
C ASP A 302 -45.50 9.77 16.33
N MET A 303 -45.44 11.10 16.46
CA MET A 303 -44.24 11.93 16.24
C MET A 303 -43.64 12.38 17.60
N ASP A 304 -43.48 11.44 18.54
CA ASP A 304 -43.00 11.72 19.91
C ASP A 304 -41.81 10.85 20.39
N GLU A 305 -41.31 9.88 19.61
CA GLU A 305 -40.13 9.07 19.97
C GLU A 305 -38.78 9.73 19.61
N TRP A 306 -38.59 10.99 20.02
CA TRP A 306 -37.28 11.68 19.97
C TRP A 306 -36.79 12.20 21.33
N GLU A 307 -37.28 11.61 22.44
CA GLU A 307 -36.67 11.70 23.77
C GLU A 307 -36.07 10.35 24.18
N GLY A 308 -34.74 10.21 24.14
CA GLY A 308 -34.11 8.94 24.51
C GLY A 308 -32.63 8.78 24.15
N PHE A 309 -31.77 9.76 24.45
CA PHE A 309 -30.32 9.67 24.17
C PHE A 309 -29.60 8.53 24.95
N ASP A 310 -30.27 7.92 25.93
CA ASP A 310 -29.81 6.72 26.64
C ASP A 310 -29.92 5.41 25.80
N THR A 311 -30.67 5.43 24.68
CA THR A 311 -30.85 4.25 23.81
C THR A 311 -29.65 3.90 22.92
N LEU A 312 -28.59 4.71 22.94
CA LEU A 312 -27.32 4.34 22.28
C LEU A 312 -26.62 3.14 22.95
N ASN A 313 -26.95 2.83 24.21
CA ASN A 313 -26.44 1.65 24.92
C ASN A 313 -27.27 0.37 24.68
N THR A 314 -28.52 0.46 24.18
CA THR A 314 -29.40 -0.71 24.02
C THR A 314 -29.22 -1.45 22.69
N ARG A 315 -28.53 -0.86 21.70
CA ARG A 315 -28.18 -1.54 20.43
C ARG A 315 -27.15 -2.69 20.55
N PHE A 316 -26.67 -2.98 21.76
CA PHE A 316 -25.72 -4.05 22.06
C PHE A 316 -26.33 -5.27 22.77
N ARG A 317 -27.67 -5.38 22.85
CA ARG A 317 -28.34 -6.45 23.61
C ARG A 317 -29.39 -7.20 22.79
N ASN A 318 -29.13 -8.50 22.63
CA ASN A 318 -29.90 -9.53 21.92
C ASN A 318 -30.11 -9.29 20.40
N PRO A 319 -29.95 -10.32 19.54
CA PRO A 319 -30.19 -10.17 18.12
C PRO A 319 -31.70 -10.08 17.82
N GLN A 320 -32.15 -8.96 17.23
CA GLN A 320 -33.54 -8.81 16.80
C GLN A 320 -33.75 -9.45 15.42
N LEU A 321 -33.92 -10.78 15.39
CA LEU A 321 -34.04 -11.54 14.14
C LEU A 321 -35.46 -11.52 13.53
N GLY A 322 -36.48 -11.07 14.27
CA GLY A 322 -37.87 -11.07 13.83
C GLY A 322 -38.52 -12.47 13.87
N ASP A 323 -39.77 -12.58 13.41
CA ASP A 323 -40.51 -13.84 13.43
C ASP A 323 -40.00 -14.85 12.39
N TYR A 324 -40.40 -16.12 12.56
CA TYR A 324 -40.08 -17.19 11.62
C TYR A 324 -40.76 -16.96 10.26
N MET A 325 -39.96 -16.96 9.19
CA MET A 325 -40.45 -16.83 7.81
C MET A 325 -40.79 -18.23 7.29
N PHE A 326 -42.02 -18.43 6.84
CA PHE A 326 -42.45 -19.70 6.26
C PHE A 326 -42.23 -19.72 4.75
N GLU A 327 -41.90 -20.87 4.17
CA GLU A 327 -41.91 -21.01 2.71
C GLU A 327 -43.36 -20.96 2.18
N GLU A 328 -43.57 -20.19 1.10
CA GLU A 328 -44.91 -19.84 0.61
C GLU A 328 -45.69 -21.06 0.09
N ASP A 329 -44.99 -22.00 -0.56
CA ASP A 329 -45.52 -23.20 -1.22
C ASP A 329 -45.02 -24.50 -0.56
N ASN A 330 -45.56 -24.83 0.62
CA ASN A 330 -45.16 -26.04 1.36
C ASN A 330 -45.93 -27.30 0.91
N VAL A 331 -45.22 -28.28 0.34
CA VAL A 331 -45.79 -29.56 -0.15
C VAL A 331 -46.45 -30.43 0.94
N PHE A 332 -46.02 -30.31 2.21
CA PHE A 332 -46.57 -31.10 3.32
C PHE A 332 -47.83 -30.49 3.93
N ARG A 333 -48.26 -29.28 3.50
CA ARG A 333 -49.42 -28.55 4.02
C ARG A 333 -50.72 -29.38 3.99
N ASN A 334 -50.88 -30.27 3.01
CA ASN A 334 -52.06 -31.13 2.88
C ASN A 334 -51.90 -32.54 3.52
N VAL A 335 -50.72 -32.91 3.99
CA VAL A 335 -50.46 -34.24 4.61
C VAL A 335 -51.14 -34.34 5.98
N THR A 336 -51.79 -35.47 6.28
CA THR A 336 -52.62 -35.63 7.49
C THR A 336 -51.83 -35.43 8.79
N ASN A 337 -50.65 -36.03 8.91
CA ASN A 337 -49.74 -35.87 10.04
C ASN A 337 -48.32 -35.50 9.55
N PRO A 338 -48.04 -34.22 9.28
CA PRO A 338 -46.75 -33.81 8.71
C PRO A 338 -45.61 -33.89 9.73
N PHE A 339 -45.90 -33.80 11.05
CA PHE A 339 -44.90 -33.96 12.10
C PHE A 339 -44.27 -35.36 12.09
N GLU A 340 -45.08 -36.41 12.00
CA GLU A 340 -44.61 -37.80 11.97
C GLU A 340 -43.80 -38.12 10.71
N GLU A 341 -44.16 -37.54 9.55
CA GLU A 341 -43.36 -37.68 8.33
C GLU A 341 -42.02 -36.94 8.44
N GLY A 342 -41.97 -35.76 9.08
CA GLY A 342 -40.71 -35.06 9.38
C GLY A 342 -39.79 -35.85 10.31
N VAL A 343 -40.34 -36.42 11.40
CA VAL A 343 -39.60 -37.31 12.31
C VAL A 343 -39.03 -38.52 11.56
N LYS A 344 -39.85 -39.13 10.69
CA LYS A 344 -39.44 -40.28 9.88
C LYS A 344 -38.30 -39.92 8.92
N ILE A 345 -38.39 -38.79 8.21
CA ILE A 345 -37.33 -38.33 7.30
C ILE A 345 -36.01 -38.13 8.07
N MET A 346 -36.04 -37.52 9.26
CA MET A 346 -34.81 -37.36 10.08
C MET A 346 -34.23 -38.70 10.54
N ARG A 347 -35.06 -39.64 11.02
CA ARG A 347 -34.59 -40.96 11.48
C ARG A 347 -34.05 -41.83 10.35
N GLU A 348 -34.64 -41.76 9.16
CA GLU A 348 -34.20 -42.49 7.97
C GLU A 348 -32.96 -41.84 7.31
N GLY A 349 -32.42 -40.75 7.86
CA GLY A 349 -31.27 -40.03 7.30
C GLY A 349 -31.59 -39.33 5.98
N GLY A 350 -32.87 -39.02 5.72
CA GLY A 350 -33.35 -38.37 4.50
C GLY A 350 -33.03 -36.87 4.43
N ASN A 351 -33.48 -36.22 3.35
CA ASN A 351 -33.13 -34.82 3.10
C ASN A 351 -33.64 -33.87 4.20
N LEU A 352 -32.72 -33.15 4.85
CA LEU A 352 -33.02 -32.24 5.95
C LEU A 352 -33.96 -31.08 5.58
N SER A 353 -33.97 -30.65 4.31
CA SER A 353 -34.89 -29.60 3.86
C SER A 353 -36.33 -30.12 3.73
N LEU A 354 -36.52 -31.39 3.33
CA LEU A 354 -37.84 -32.02 3.32
C LEU A 354 -38.35 -32.23 4.74
N ALA A 355 -37.48 -32.62 5.68
CA ALA A 355 -37.82 -32.67 7.10
C ALA A 355 -38.25 -31.29 7.63
N ALA A 356 -37.48 -30.23 7.32
CA ALA A 356 -37.83 -28.86 7.68
C ALA A 356 -39.20 -28.43 7.13
N LEU A 357 -39.50 -28.67 5.85
CA LEU A 357 -40.82 -28.38 5.28
C LEU A 357 -41.95 -29.17 5.97
N ALA A 358 -41.71 -30.44 6.34
CA ALA A 358 -42.68 -31.24 7.09
C ALA A 358 -42.94 -30.68 8.50
N PHE A 359 -41.92 -30.18 9.20
CA PHE A 359 -42.10 -29.51 10.48
C PHE A 359 -42.72 -28.11 10.35
N GLU A 360 -42.40 -27.33 9.30
CA GLU A 360 -43.10 -26.08 8.97
C GLU A 360 -44.60 -26.33 8.80
N ALA A 361 -44.98 -27.36 8.03
CA ALA A 361 -46.39 -27.71 7.85
C ALA A 361 -47.07 -28.19 9.15
N ALA A 362 -46.32 -28.79 10.08
CA ALA A 362 -46.82 -29.14 11.40
C ALA A 362 -47.11 -27.91 12.27
N VAL A 363 -46.18 -26.95 12.37
CA VAL A 363 -46.38 -25.73 13.17
C VAL A 363 -47.35 -24.74 12.50
N GLN A 364 -47.53 -24.81 11.17
CA GLN A 364 -48.61 -24.07 10.48
C GLN A 364 -50.01 -24.64 10.80
N LYS A 365 -50.12 -25.94 11.11
CA LYS A 365 -51.39 -26.57 11.53
C LYS A 365 -51.67 -26.39 13.01
N ASP A 366 -50.64 -26.51 13.84
CA ASP A 366 -50.68 -26.24 15.27
C ASP A 366 -49.49 -25.36 15.69
N PRO A 367 -49.67 -24.03 15.73
CA PRO A 367 -48.63 -23.10 16.16
C PRO A 367 -48.13 -23.31 17.60
N GLN A 368 -48.86 -24.07 18.42
CA GLN A 368 -48.49 -24.40 19.81
C GLN A 368 -47.69 -25.72 19.91
N HIS A 369 -47.41 -26.40 18.80
CA HIS A 369 -46.72 -27.70 18.78
C HIS A 369 -45.21 -27.56 19.04
N VAL A 370 -44.83 -27.35 20.32
CA VAL A 370 -43.44 -27.16 20.80
C VAL A 370 -42.43 -28.07 20.11
N GLN A 371 -42.68 -29.39 20.11
CA GLN A 371 -41.74 -30.37 19.56
C GLN A 371 -41.51 -30.22 18.05
N ALA A 372 -42.48 -29.65 17.31
CA ALA A 372 -42.31 -29.40 15.88
C ALA A 372 -41.47 -28.15 15.65
N TRP A 373 -41.60 -27.10 16.49
CA TRP A 373 -40.69 -25.96 16.49
C TRP A 373 -39.24 -26.36 16.85
N THR A 374 -39.05 -27.18 17.89
CA THR A 374 -37.73 -27.69 18.28
C THR A 374 -37.08 -28.53 17.16
N MET A 375 -37.85 -29.43 16.54
CA MET A 375 -37.33 -30.25 15.44
C MET A 375 -37.11 -29.47 14.14
N LEU A 376 -37.94 -28.45 13.85
CA LEU A 376 -37.71 -27.51 12.75
C LEU A 376 -36.39 -26.77 12.95
N GLY A 377 -36.15 -26.24 14.15
CA GLY A 377 -34.89 -25.57 14.50
C GLY A 377 -33.68 -26.49 14.33
N SER A 378 -33.76 -27.70 14.88
CA SER A 378 -32.69 -28.72 14.75
C SER A 378 -32.43 -29.13 13.29
N ALA A 379 -33.48 -29.29 12.47
CA ALA A 379 -33.35 -29.62 11.06
C ALA A 379 -32.69 -28.47 10.28
N GLN A 380 -33.12 -27.22 10.48
CA GLN A 380 -32.53 -26.05 9.82
C GLN A 380 -31.06 -25.83 10.23
N ALA A 381 -30.71 -26.01 11.50
CA ALA A 381 -29.32 -25.94 11.97
C ALA A 381 -28.44 -27.01 11.30
N GLN A 382 -28.91 -28.26 11.24
CA GLN A 382 -28.17 -29.34 10.57
C GLN A 382 -28.04 -29.12 9.04
N ASN A 383 -28.98 -28.38 8.46
CA ASN A 383 -29.04 -28.02 7.04
C ASN A 383 -28.20 -26.77 6.68
N GLU A 384 -27.34 -26.28 7.60
CA GLU A 384 -26.54 -25.06 7.44
C GLU A 384 -27.38 -23.77 7.24
N LYS A 385 -28.53 -23.69 7.93
CA LYS A 385 -29.47 -22.55 7.90
C LYS A 385 -29.70 -22.01 9.31
N GLU A 386 -28.68 -21.31 9.84
CA GLU A 386 -28.63 -20.93 11.25
C GLU A 386 -29.67 -19.87 11.66
N LEU A 387 -29.91 -18.81 10.86
CA LEU A 387 -30.90 -17.79 11.22
C LEU A 387 -32.35 -18.32 11.27
N PRO A 388 -32.83 -19.16 10.32
CA PRO A 388 -34.09 -19.89 10.47
C PRO A 388 -34.11 -20.82 11.69
N ALA A 389 -32.98 -21.47 12.01
CA ALA A 389 -32.89 -22.34 13.18
C ALA A 389 -33.10 -21.56 14.49
N ILE A 390 -32.40 -20.44 14.68
CA ILE A 390 -32.54 -19.57 15.84
C ILE A 390 -34.00 -19.14 16.02
N ARG A 391 -34.62 -18.58 14.97
CA ARG A 391 -36.03 -18.14 15.01
C ARG A 391 -37.01 -19.26 15.41
N ALA A 392 -36.81 -20.47 14.91
CA ALA A 392 -37.67 -21.62 15.25
C ALA A 392 -37.48 -22.09 16.70
N LEU A 393 -36.23 -22.09 17.20
CA LEU A 393 -35.91 -22.45 18.58
C LEU A 393 -36.41 -21.39 19.57
N GLU A 394 -36.27 -20.11 19.26
CA GLU A 394 -36.88 -19.02 20.03
C GLU A 394 -38.40 -19.17 20.10
N GLN A 395 -39.06 -19.55 18.99
CA GLN A 395 -40.50 -19.78 18.96
C GLN A 395 -40.93 -20.98 19.81
N ALA A 396 -40.13 -22.06 19.87
CA ALA A 396 -40.34 -23.16 20.80
C ALA A 396 -40.31 -22.67 22.27
N LEU A 397 -39.32 -21.84 22.62
CA LEU A 397 -39.15 -21.30 23.97
C LEU A 397 -40.20 -20.25 24.37
N LYS A 398 -40.83 -19.55 23.42
CA LYS A 398 -42.02 -18.72 23.72
C LYS A 398 -43.21 -19.55 24.19
N ILE A 399 -43.28 -20.84 23.84
CA ILE A 399 -44.39 -21.76 24.18
C ILE A 399 -44.03 -22.61 25.41
N ASP A 400 -42.82 -23.19 25.43
CA ASP A 400 -42.24 -23.94 26.55
C ASP A 400 -40.86 -23.37 26.91
N PRO A 401 -40.80 -22.40 27.86
CA PRO A 401 -39.54 -21.76 28.24
C PRO A 401 -38.48 -22.71 28.81
N ASN A 402 -38.85 -23.92 29.25
CA ASN A 402 -37.93 -24.86 29.89
C ASN A 402 -37.57 -26.04 28.96
N ASN A 403 -37.81 -25.90 27.65
CA ASN A 403 -37.51 -26.93 26.67
C ASN A 403 -35.99 -27.13 26.51
N LEU A 404 -35.46 -28.19 27.13
CA LEU A 404 -34.02 -28.44 27.22
C LEU A 404 -33.34 -28.59 25.86
N ASP A 405 -33.99 -29.27 24.91
CA ASP A 405 -33.48 -29.45 23.55
C ASP A 405 -33.41 -28.11 22.80
N ALA A 406 -34.45 -27.27 22.92
CA ALA A 406 -34.46 -25.96 22.29
C ALA A 406 -33.44 -24.99 22.93
N LEU A 407 -33.29 -25.00 24.25
CA LEU A 407 -32.27 -24.21 24.96
C LEU A 407 -30.85 -24.61 24.55
N MET A 408 -30.52 -25.92 24.53
CA MET A 408 -29.19 -26.39 24.13
C MET A 408 -28.92 -26.13 22.64
N GLY A 409 -29.90 -26.38 21.77
CA GLY A 409 -29.80 -26.07 20.35
C GLY A 409 -29.54 -24.58 20.11
N LEU A 410 -30.29 -23.72 20.80
CA LEU A 410 -30.19 -22.26 20.67
C LEU A 410 -28.85 -21.72 21.18
N ALA A 411 -28.30 -22.27 22.26
CA ALA A 411 -26.96 -21.90 22.75
C ALA A 411 -25.86 -22.22 21.72
N VAL A 412 -25.93 -23.39 21.08
CA VAL A 412 -25.02 -23.78 19.99
C VAL A 412 -25.20 -22.88 18.77
N SER A 413 -26.44 -22.62 18.35
CA SER A 413 -26.73 -21.70 17.23
C SER A 413 -26.24 -20.27 17.49
N TYR A 414 -26.38 -19.76 18.72
CA TYR A 414 -25.83 -18.45 19.10
C TYR A 414 -24.31 -18.42 19.10
N THR A 415 -23.66 -19.49 19.55
CA THR A 415 -22.20 -19.65 19.46
C THR A 415 -21.74 -19.63 18.00
N ASN A 416 -22.47 -20.30 17.11
CA ASN A 416 -22.14 -20.36 15.69
C ASN A 416 -22.23 -18.99 14.97
N GLU A 417 -23.10 -18.08 15.42
CA GLU A 417 -23.17 -16.70 14.89
C GLU A 417 -22.38 -15.67 15.74
N GLY A 418 -21.65 -16.13 16.77
CA GLY A 418 -20.82 -15.28 17.65
C GLY A 418 -21.60 -14.41 18.65
N TYR A 419 -22.82 -14.81 19.02
CA TYR A 419 -23.64 -14.16 20.04
C TYR A 419 -23.35 -14.71 21.45
N ASP A 420 -22.07 -14.74 21.83
CA ASP A 420 -21.56 -15.48 23.01
C ASP A 420 -22.28 -15.12 24.32
N SER A 421 -22.50 -13.84 24.61
CA SER A 421 -23.22 -13.39 25.83
C SER A 421 -24.70 -13.79 25.85
N THR A 422 -25.30 -14.14 24.70
CA THR A 422 -26.63 -14.73 24.61
C THR A 422 -26.55 -16.23 24.83
N ALA A 423 -25.60 -16.92 24.18
CA ALA A 423 -25.34 -18.34 24.42
C ALA A 423 -25.11 -18.66 25.91
N TYR A 424 -24.34 -17.84 26.63
CA TYR A 424 -24.09 -18.04 28.07
C TYR A 424 -25.37 -17.94 28.92
N ARG A 425 -26.26 -16.98 28.64
CA ARG A 425 -27.57 -16.87 29.33
C ARG A 425 -28.49 -18.03 28.97
N THR A 426 -28.50 -18.47 27.72
CA THR A 426 -29.27 -19.65 27.29
C THR A 426 -28.78 -20.92 27.99
N LEU A 427 -27.46 -21.07 28.19
CA LEU A 427 -26.89 -22.16 28.99
C LEU A 427 -27.19 -22.03 30.50
N GLU A 428 -27.17 -20.82 31.07
CA GLU A 428 -27.56 -20.59 32.48
C GLU A 428 -29.03 -20.99 32.73
N HIS A 429 -29.92 -20.68 31.78
CA HIS A 429 -31.33 -21.08 31.82
C HIS A 429 -31.52 -22.58 31.57
N TRP A 430 -30.79 -23.18 30.63
CA TRP A 430 -30.77 -24.64 30.46
C TRP A 430 -30.41 -25.35 31.76
N LEU A 431 -29.42 -24.82 32.49
CA LEU A 431 -28.97 -25.38 33.74
C LEU A 431 -29.99 -25.20 34.88
N SER A 432 -30.69 -24.07 34.97
CA SER A 432 -31.75 -23.89 35.99
C SER A 432 -32.99 -24.74 35.71
N ALA A 433 -33.27 -25.05 34.44
CA ALA A 433 -34.33 -25.97 34.05
C ALA A 433 -33.98 -27.44 34.36
N LYS A 434 -32.76 -27.90 34.09
CA LYS A 434 -32.34 -29.31 34.27
C LYS A 434 -31.79 -29.62 35.68
N TYR A 435 -31.13 -28.65 36.32
CA TYR A 435 -30.48 -28.76 37.64
C TYR A 435 -30.90 -27.62 38.59
N PRO A 436 -32.20 -27.49 38.96
CA PRO A 436 -32.68 -26.44 39.86
C PRO A 436 -32.07 -26.49 41.27
N GLN A 437 -31.38 -27.58 41.63
CA GLN A 437 -30.59 -27.69 42.87
C GLN A 437 -29.21 -27.01 42.82
N ILE A 438 -28.76 -26.58 41.64
CA ILE A 438 -27.50 -25.83 41.44
C ILE A 438 -27.78 -24.33 41.30
N ILE A 439 -28.84 -23.96 40.58
CA ILE A 439 -29.28 -22.57 40.41
C ILE A 439 -30.82 -22.53 40.41
N ASP A 440 -31.42 -21.75 41.32
CA ASP A 440 -32.88 -21.51 41.32
C ASP A 440 -33.24 -20.73 40.04
N PRO A 441 -34.32 -21.07 39.30
CA PRO A 441 -34.78 -20.33 38.14
C PRO A 441 -35.00 -18.82 38.35
N LYS A 442 -35.09 -18.34 39.60
CA LYS A 442 -35.17 -16.90 39.94
C LYS A 442 -33.82 -16.19 40.02
N ASP A 443 -32.72 -16.93 40.11
CA ASP A 443 -31.36 -16.39 40.28
C ASP A 443 -30.58 -16.33 38.95
N VAL A 444 -31.22 -16.65 37.83
CA VAL A 444 -30.70 -16.51 36.45
C VAL A 444 -30.47 -15.03 36.12
N SER A 445 -29.38 -14.72 35.41
CA SER A 445 -28.98 -13.35 35.08
C SER A 445 -30.00 -12.67 34.16
N SER A 446 -30.41 -11.42 34.46
CA SER A 446 -31.40 -10.74 33.62
C SER A 446 -30.77 -10.02 32.42
N ASP A 447 -31.56 -9.82 31.36
CA ASP A 447 -31.20 -9.03 30.18
C ASP A 447 -30.83 -7.56 30.49
N ALA A 448 -31.15 -7.08 31.71
CA ALA A 448 -30.84 -5.73 32.16
C ALA A 448 -29.39 -5.58 32.69
N ASP A 449 -28.74 -6.65 33.15
CA ASP A 449 -27.66 -6.54 34.15
C ASP A 449 -26.22 -6.47 33.62
N LEU A 450 -25.99 -6.51 32.29
CA LEU A 450 -24.65 -6.64 31.72
C LEU A 450 -24.15 -5.37 31.03
N GLY A 451 -23.19 -4.68 31.64
CA GLY A 451 -22.39 -3.63 31.04
C GLY A 451 -21.26 -4.17 30.15
N PHE A 452 -20.49 -3.25 29.55
CA PHE A 452 -19.37 -3.55 28.64
C PHE A 452 -18.27 -4.45 29.25
N THR A 453 -18.21 -4.59 30.58
CA THR A 453 -17.20 -5.34 31.32
C THR A 453 -17.61 -6.77 31.72
N ASP A 454 -18.87 -7.15 31.53
CA ASP A 454 -19.45 -8.22 32.37
C ASP A 454 -19.56 -9.59 31.67
N ARG A 455 -19.16 -9.68 30.38
CA ARG A 455 -19.14 -10.94 29.59
C ARG A 455 -18.29 -12.04 30.25
N GLN A 456 -17.09 -11.71 30.75
CA GLN A 456 -16.20 -12.69 31.38
C GLN A 456 -16.77 -13.19 32.72
N LEU A 457 -17.37 -12.29 33.51
CA LEU A 457 -17.99 -12.66 34.79
C LEU A 457 -19.18 -13.61 34.59
N LEU A 458 -19.98 -13.39 33.54
CA LEU A 458 -21.04 -14.32 33.15
C LEU A 458 -20.47 -15.67 32.68
N HIS A 459 -19.45 -15.66 31.81
CA HIS A 459 -18.77 -16.89 31.37
C HIS A 459 -18.29 -17.72 32.56
N ASP A 460 -17.50 -17.11 33.45
CA ASP A 460 -16.88 -17.80 34.58
C ASP A 460 -17.94 -18.35 35.54
N ARG A 461 -19.00 -17.58 35.82
CA ARG A 461 -20.16 -18.02 36.61
C ARG A 461 -20.85 -19.24 35.99
N VAL A 462 -21.18 -19.20 34.71
CA VAL A 462 -21.93 -20.29 34.05
C VAL A 462 -21.05 -21.54 33.93
N THR A 463 -19.76 -21.38 33.62
CA THR A 463 -18.78 -22.47 33.63
C THR A 463 -18.65 -23.14 35.01
N ASP A 464 -18.54 -22.36 36.10
CA ASP A 464 -18.51 -22.91 37.47
C ASP A 464 -19.79 -23.69 37.83
N LEU A 465 -20.95 -23.25 37.36
CA LEU A 465 -22.23 -23.95 37.59
C LEU A 465 -22.32 -25.26 36.77
N PHE A 466 -21.85 -25.27 35.52
CA PHE A 466 -21.75 -26.50 34.71
C PHE A 466 -20.70 -27.49 35.26
N ILE A 467 -19.59 -27.00 35.81
CA ILE A 467 -18.61 -27.84 36.53
C ILE A 467 -19.25 -28.49 37.77
N GLN A 468 -20.08 -27.75 38.52
CA GLN A 468 -20.85 -28.32 39.64
C GLN A 468 -21.84 -29.39 39.16
N ALA A 469 -22.48 -29.21 38.01
CA ALA A 469 -23.37 -30.22 37.43
C ALA A 469 -22.61 -31.49 37.02
N ALA A 470 -21.43 -31.35 36.41
CA ALA A 470 -20.56 -32.48 36.10
C ALA A 470 -20.09 -33.22 37.37
N GLN A 471 -19.86 -32.50 38.48
CA GLN A 471 -19.47 -33.08 39.77
C GLN A 471 -20.59 -33.85 40.48
N LEU A 472 -21.86 -33.70 40.09
CA LEU A 472 -22.96 -34.51 40.65
C LEU A 472 -22.89 -36.01 40.26
N SER A 473 -22.13 -36.35 39.21
CA SER A 473 -21.90 -37.74 38.76
C SER A 473 -20.42 -38.16 38.89
N PRO A 474 -19.86 -38.29 40.11
CA PRO A 474 -18.42 -38.48 40.32
C PRO A 474 -17.89 -39.89 39.99
N SER A 475 -18.75 -40.86 39.69
CA SER A 475 -18.37 -42.13 39.08
C SER A 475 -18.81 -42.13 37.62
N GLY A 476 -17.85 -42.27 36.70
CA GLY A 476 -18.04 -42.16 35.23
C GLY A 476 -18.90 -43.22 34.54
N ALA A 477 -19.90 -43.79 35.22
CA ALA A 477 -20.94 -44.65 34.67
C ALA A 477 -22.26 -43.91 34.40
N GLN A 478 -22.39 -42.63 34.81
CA GLN A 478 -23.59 -41.80 34.65
C GLN A 478 -23.25 -40.32 34.40
N MET A 479 -22.26 -40.05 33.55
CA MET A 479 -21.92 -38.67 33.17
C MET A 479 -22.93 -38.18 32.10
N ASP A 480 -23.57 -37.04 32.36
CA ASP A 480 -24.58 -36.44 31.49
C ASP A 480 -23.93 -35.80 30.25
N PRO A 481 -24.18 -36.30 29.02
CA PRO A 481 -23.53 -35.81 27.81
C PRO A 481 -23.84 -34.33 27.53
N ASP A 482 -25.06 -33.87 27.83
CA ASP A 482 -25.47 -32.49 27.55
C ASP A 482 -24.72 -31.49 28.44
N VAL A 483 -24.37 -31.87 29.68
CA VAL A 483 -23.52 -31.05 30.56
C VAL A 483 -22.12 -30.88 29.96
N GLN A 484 -21.56 -31.93 29.36
CA GLN A 484 -20.29 -31.82 28.65
C GLN A 484 -20.41 -31.05 27.33
N VAL A 485 -21.54 -31.14 26.62
CA VAL A 485 -21.79 -30.28 25.45
C VAL A 485 -21.83 -28.81 25.87
N GLY A 486 -22.51 -28.47 26.98
CA GLY A 486 -22.53 -27.12 27.52
C GLY A 486 -21.15 -26.60 27.94
N LEU A 487 -20.36 -27.43 28.65
CA LEU A 487 -18.95 -27.10 28.98
C LEU A 487 -18.09 -26.92 27.72
N GLY A 488 -18.25 -27.79 26.72
CA GLY A 488 -17.54 -27.71 25.44
C GLY A 488 -17.87 -26.42 24.69
N VAL A 489 -19.14 -25.99 24.68
CA VAL A 489 -19.56 -24.70 24.11
C VAL A 489 -18.96 -23.52 24.87
N LEU A 490 -18.95 -23.54 26.21
CA LEU A 490 -18.35 -22.48 27.02
C LEU A 490 -16.83 -22.35 26.77
N PHE A 491 -16.09 -23.46 26.82
CA PHE A 491 -14.66 -23.47 26.52
C PHE A 491 -14.35 -23.10 25.06
N TYR A 492 -15.19 -23.48 24.10
CA TYR A 492 -15.07 -23.05 22.70
C TYR A 492 -15.23 -21.53 22.56
N CYS A 493 -16.24 -20.92 23.19
CA CYS A 493 -16.44 -19.46 23.21
C CYS A 493 -15.36 -18.67 23.98
N ALA A 494 -14.60 -19.35 24.85
CA ALA A 494 -13.45 -18.79 25.56
C ALA A 494 -12.11 -19.10 24.86
N GLU A 495 -12.14 -19.77 23.71
CA GLU A 495 -10.97 -20.21 22.92
C GLU A 495 -10.04 -21.19 23.68
N GLU A 496 -10.56 -21.85 24.72
CA GLU A 496 -9.89 -22.90 25.48
C GLU A 496 -10.05 -24.27 24.78
N TYR A 497 -9.65 -24.33 23.51
CA TYR A 497 -10.00 -25.43 22.60
C TYR A 497 -9.63 -26.83 23.10
N ASP A 498 -8.49 -27.00 23.80
CA ASP A 498 -8.11 -28.30 24.37
C ASP A 498 -9.15 -28.83 25.37
N LYS A 499 -9.69 -27.94 26.23
CA LYS A 499 -10.77 -28.31 27.18
C LYS A 499 -12.08 -28.59 26.46
N ALA A 500 -12.37 -27.87 25.38
CA ALA A 500 -13.55 -28.12 24.56
C ALA A 500 -13.45 -29.48 23.84
N VAL A 501 -12.27 -29.85 23.33
CA VAL A 501 -11.97 -31.18 22.77
C VAL A 501 -12.18 -32.27 23.82
N ASP A 502 -11.63 -32.10 25.04
CA ASP A 502 -11.84 -33.04 26.15
C ASP A 502 -13.34 -33.22 26.47
N CYS A 503 -14.10 -32.13 26.57
CA CYS A 503 -15.53 -32.16 26.84
C CYS A 503 -16.34 -32.87 25.74
N PHE A 504 -16.13 -32.53 24.46
CA PHE A 504 -16.86 -33.19 23.36
C PHE A 504 -16.45 -34.67 23.20
N SER A 505 -15.16 -35.00 23.42
CA SER A 505 -14.69 -36.40 23.42
C SER A 505 -15.29 -37.21 24.57
N ALA A 506 -15.43 -36.61 25.75
CA ALA A 506 -16.08 -37.26 26.89
C ALA A 506 -17.58 -37.48 26.63
N ALA A 507 -18.29 -36.48 26.07
CA ALA A 507 -19.69 -36.60 25.68
C ALA A 507 -19.91 -37.73 24.67
N LEU A 508 -19.00 -37.84 23.68
CA LEU A 508 -18.98 -38.90 22.69
C LEU A 508 -18.84 -40.28 23.36
N ALA A 509 -17.80 -40.48 24.18
CA ALA A 509 -17.56 -41.75 24.86
C ALA A 509 -18.72 -42.16 25.80
N SER A 510 -19.36 -41.19 26.47
CA SER A 510 -20.55 -41.45 27.29
C SER A 510 -21.71 -41.99 26.44
N THR A 511 -21.94 -41.35 25.27
CA THR A 511 -23.01 -41.71 24.33
C THR A 511 -22.76 -43.08 23.67
N GLU A 512 -21.53 -43.34 23.20
CA GLU A 512 -21.15 -44.61 22.56
C GLU A 512 -21.15 -45.80 23.53
N SER A 513 -20.84 -45.58 24.80
CA SER A 513 -20.88 -46.62 25.84
C SER A 513 -22.30 -47.13 26.18
N GLY A 514 -23.35 -46.52 25.61
CA GLY A 514 -24.74 -46.92 25.80
C GLY A 514 -25.32 -46.59 27.17
N THR A 515 -24.69 -45.69 27.94
CA THR A 515 -25.20 -45.23 29.25
C THR A 515 -26.36 -44.25 29.12
N THR A 516 -26.55 -43.64 27.95
CA THR A 516 -27.66 -42.75 27.60
C THR A 516 -28.24 -43.12 26.22
N ASN A 517 -29.56 -43.04 26.06
CA ASN A 517 -30.27 -43.41 24.81
C ASN A 517 -30.21 -42.29 23.75
N GLN A 518 -29.03 -41.69 23.50
CA GLN A 518 -28.83 -40.57 22.57
C GLN A 518 -28.09 -40.97 21.27
N GLN A 519 -28.17 -42.25 20.84
CA GLN A 519 -27.57 -42.71 19.57
C GLN A 519 -28.00 -41.88 18.34
N GLU A 520 -29.23 -41.36 18.32
CA GLU A 520 -29.75 -40.49 17.25
C GLU A 520 -29.08 -39.08 17.19
N GLN A 521 -28.14 -38.76 18.11
CA GLN A 521 -27.40 -37.48 18.14
C GLN A 521 -25.89 -37.61 17.95
N LEU A 522 -25.36 -38.82 17.71
CA LEU A 522 -23.91 -39.07 17.69
C LEU A 522 -23.17 -38.27 16.60
N HIS A 523 -23.78 -38.06 15.43
CA HIS A 523 -23.23 -37.22 14.35
C HIS A 523 -23.04 -35.76 14.78
N LEU A 524 -23.91 -35.23 15.65
CA LEU A 524 -23.81 -33.86 16.15
C LEU A 524 -22.60 -33.67 17.07
N LEU A 525 -22.26 -34.69 17.88
CA LEU A 525 -21.08 -34.68 18.74
C LEU A 525 -19.80 -34.72 17.91
N TRP A 526 -19.74 -35.62 16.92
CA TRP A 526 -18.62 -35.71 15.97
C TRP A 526 -18.39 -34.39 15.22
N ASN A 527 -19.43 -33.72 14.73
CA ASN A 527 -19.28 -32.41 14.09
C ASN A 527 -18.83 -31.30 15.07
N ARG A 528 -19.26 -31.30 16.33
CA ARG A 528 -18.78 -30.34 17.35
C ARG A 528 -17.30 -30.56 17.68
N LEU A 529 -16.87 -31.83 17.78
CA LEU A 529 -15.48 -32.19 17.96
C LEU A 529 -14.63 -31.72 16.75
N GLY A 530 -15.07 -32.03 15.52
CA GLY A 530 -14.41 -31.57 14.29
C GLY A 530 -14.31 -30.04 14.20
N ALA A 531 -15.39 -29.31 14.52
CA ALA A 531 -15.38 -27.85 14.55
C ALA A 531 -14.37 -27.30 15.56
N THR A 532 -14.29 -27.90 16.75
CA THR A 532 -13.32 -27.52 17.78
C THR A 532 -11.87 -27.79 17.34
N LEU A 533 -11.62 -28.97 16.75
CA LEU A 533 -10.31 -29.35 16.21
C LEU A 533 -9.87 -28.40 15.09
N ALA A 534 -10.75 -28.09 14.13
CA ALA A 534 -10.44 -27.18 13.03
C ALA A 534 -10.06 -25.77 13.52
N ASN A 535 -10.86 -25.19 14.43
CA ASN A 535 -10.58 -23.87 15.01
C ASN A 535 -9.31 -23.85 15.88
N SER A 536 -8.94 -24.98 16.51
CA SER A 536 -7.67 -25.13 17.24
C SER A 536 -6.42 -25.22 16.34
N GLY A 537 -6.59 -25.21 15.02
CA GLY A 537 -5.51 -25.40 14.03
C GLY A 537 -5.26 -26.88 13.65
N ARG A 538 -5.93 -27.84 14.30
CA ARG A 538 -5.85 -29.28 14.05
C ARG A 538 -6.81 -29.71 12.94
N SER A 539 -6.72 -29.05 11.78
CA SER A 539 -7.66 -29.27 10.65
C SER A 539 -7.55 -30.66 10.02
N GLU A 540 -6.42 -31.35 10.13
CA GLU A 540 -6.24 -32.74 9.70
C GLU A 540 -7.08 -33.69 10.57
N GLU A 541 -6.95 -33.63 11.90
CA GLU A 541 -7.76 -34.44 12.84
C GLU A 541 -9.26 -34.09 12.77
N ALA A 542 -9.60 -32.86 12.40
CA ALA A 542 -10.99 -32.46 12.18
C ALA A 542 -11.65 -33.21 11.01
N ILE A 543 -10.89 -33.59 9.97
CA ILE A 543 -11.42 -34.33 8.82
C ILE A 543 -11.99 -35.68 9.26
N GLU A 544 -11.22 -36.46 10.03
CA GLU A 544 -11.68 -37.75 10.57
C GLU A 544 -12.99 -37.59 11.37
N ALA A 545 -13.08 -36.56 12.21
CA ALA A 545 -14.27 -36.28 13.00
C ALA A 545 -15.50 -35.93 12.12
N TYR A 546 -15.34 -35.16 11.05
CA TYR A 546 -16.44 -34.88 10.12
C TYR A 546 -16.81 -36.11 9.27
N GLU A 547 -15.85 -36.94 8.89
CA GLU A 547 -16.11 -38.22 8.20
C GLU A 547 -16.94 -39.16 9.08
N GLN A 548 -16.64 -39.28 10.38
CA GLN A 548 -17.50 -40.04 11.30
C GLN A 548 -18.92 -39.45 11.39
N ALA A 549 -19.06 -38.12 11.43
CA ALA A 549 -20.37 -37.47 11.40
C ALA A 549 -21.18 -37.80 10.13
N LEU A 550 -20.51 -37.83 8.96
CA LEU A 550 -21.11 -38.14 7.66
C LEU A 550 -21.35 -39.63 7.44
N ASN A 551 -20.54 -40.52 8.04
CA ASN A 551 -20.78 -41.97 8.03
C ASN A 551 -22.04 -42.33 8.82
N ILE A 552 -22.35 -41.59 9.90
CA ILE A 552 -23.57 -41.74 10.68
C ILE A 552 -24.77 -41.09 9.99
N ASN A 553 -24.61 -39.87 9.47
CA ASN A 553 -25.65 -39.13 8.77
C ASN A 553 -25.12 -38.51 7.46
N PRO A 554 -25.24 -39.22 6.32
CA PRO A 554 -24.68 -38.76 5.05
C PRO A 554 -25.22 -37.42 4.54
N ASN A 555 -26.46 -37.08 4.93
CA ASN A 555 -27.17 -35.84 4.56
C ASN A 555 -26.97 -34.68 5.54
N PHE A 556 -26.02 -34.79 6.48
CA PHE A 556 -25.69 -33.72 7.41
C PHE A 556 -24.89 -32.60 6.72
N VAL A 557 -25.61 -31.66 6.09
CA VAL A 557 -25.05 -30.59 5.24
C VAL A 557 -23.97 -29.78 5.97
N ARG A 558 -24.20 -29.42 7.24
CA ARG A 558 -23.23 -28.69 8.07
C ARG A 558 -21.89 -29.42 8.25
N ALA A 559 -21.89 -30.73 8.51
CA ALA A 559 -20.64 -31.49 8.61
C ALA A 559 -19.89 -31.54 7.27
N ARG A 560 -20.62 -31.64 6.15
CA ARG A 560 -20.02 -31.61 4.80
C ARG A 560 -19.47 -30.24 4.43
N TYR A 561 -20.15 -29.16 4.84
CA TYR A 561 -19.65 -27.78 4.73
C TYR A 561 -18.36 -27.59 5.53
N ASN A 562 -18.37 -27.97 6.81
CA ASN A 562 -17.23 -27.85 7.71
C ASN A 562 -16.02 -28.68 7.26
N LEU A 563 -16.25 -29.89 6.74
CA LEU A 563 -15.21 -30.70 6.09
C LEU A 563 -14.58 -29.96 4.90
N GLY A 564 -15.40 -29.35 4.04
CA GLY A 564 -14.91 -28.50 2.95
C GLY A 564 -14.06 -27.31 3.42
N VAL A 565 -14.40 -26.70 4.56
CA VAL A 565 -13.60 -25.63 5.18
C VAL A 565 -12.27 -26.17 5.74
N SER A 566 -12.25 -27.33 6.41
CA SER A 566 -10.99 -27.97 6.83
C SER A 566 -10.08 -28.30 5.66
N CYS A 567 -10.62 -28.79 4.54
CA CYS A 567 -9.86 -29.03 3.31
C CYS A 567 -9.24 -27.74 2.76
N ILE A 568 -9.92 -26.58 2.84
CA ILE A 568 -9.34 -25.27 2.49
C ILE A 568 -8.16 -24.93 3.42
N ASN A 569 -8.32 -25.14 4.74
CA ASN A 569 -7.31 -24.81 5.74
C ASN A 569 -5.99 -25.57 5.54
N ILE A 570 -6.04 -26.81 5.01
CA ILE A 570 -4.85 -27.63 4.70
C ILE A 570 -4.38 -27.53 3.23
N GLY A 571 -5.09 -26.75 2.38
CA GLY A 571 -4.73 -26.55 0.97
C GLY A 571 -5.24 -27.62 0.00
N CYS A 572 -6.10 -28.55 0.45
CA CYS A 572 -6.77 -29.56 -0.37
C CYS A 572 -7.97 -28.94 -1.13
N PHE A 573 -7.63 -28.08 -2.09
CA PHE A 573 -8.59 -27.26 -2.84
C PHE A 573 -9.59 -28.09 -3.69
N PRO A 574 -9.20 -29.12 -4.45
CA PRO A 574 -10.15 -29.95 -5.21
C PRO A 574 -11.19 -30.65 -4.32
N GLU A 575 -10.74 -31.23 -3.21
CA GLU A 575 -11.54 -31.95 -2.23
C GLU A 575 -12.52 -30.99 -1.53
N ALA A 576 -12.03 -29.81 -1.12
CA ALA A 576 -12.87 -28.73 -0.61
C ALA A 576 -14.00 -28.36 -1.57
N ALA A 577 -13.70 -28.21 -2.87
CA ALA A 577 -14.71 -27.90 -3.88
C ALA A 577 -15.74 -29.03 -4.01
N GLN A 578 -15.32 -30.30 -3.99
CA GLN A 578 -16.24 -31.44 -4.02
C GLN A 578 -17.17 -31.47 -2.80
N HIS A 579 -16.65 -31.28 -1.58
CA HIS A 579 -17.47 -31.27 -0.37
C HIS A 579 -18.46 -30.09 -0.34
N LEU A 580 -18.01 -28.87 -0.67
CA LEU A 580 -18.88 -27.69 -0.70
C LEU A 580 -19.96 -27.77 -1.80
N LEU A 581 -19.63 -28.28 -3.00
CA LEU A 581 -20.62 -28.51 -4.05
C LEU A 581 -21.58 -29.66 -3.70
N GLY A 582 -21.11 -30.69 -3.00
CA GLY A 582 -21.95 -31.76 -2.46
C GLY A 582 -22.91 -31.25 -1.37
N ALA A 583 -22.49 -30.31 -0.54
CA ALA A 583 -23.37 -29.65 0.43
C ALA A 583 -24.46 -28.82 -0.27
N LEU A 584 -24.12 -28.08 -1.35
CA LEU A 584 -25.13 -27.40 -2.17
C LEU A 584 -26.09 -28.38 -2.88
N SER A 585 -25.60 -29.50 -3.40
CA SER A 585 -26.46 -30.46 -4.08
C SER A 585 -27.50 -31.07 -3.14
N MET A 586 -27.21 -31.18 -1.84
CA MET A 586 -28.19 -31.62 -0.83
C MET A 586 -29.35 -30.65 -0.63
N HIS A 587 -29.12 -29.34 -0.74
CA HIS A 587 -30.22 -28.36 -0.81
C HIS A 587 -31.04 -28.52 -2.10
N ARG A 588 -30.46 -29.11 -3.15
CA ARG A 588 -31.09 -29.28 -4.46
C ARG A 588 -31.77 -30.63 -4.70
N VAL A 589 -31.37 -31.71 -4.03
CA VAL A 589 -32.03 -33.04 -4.12
C VAL A 589 -33.51 -32.96 -3.74
N VAL A 590 -33.88 -31.98 -2.92
CA VAL A 590 -35.25 -31.52 -2.62
C VAL A 590 -36.07 -31.30 -3.90
N GLU A 591 -35.48 -30.72 -4.95
CA GLU A 591 -36.13 -30.44 -6.23
C GLU A 591 -36.41 -31.69 -7.07
N GLN A 592 -35.82 -32.85 -6.76
CA GLN A 592 -36.05 -34.11 -7.48
C GLN A 592 -36.81 -35.13 -6.62
N GLU A 593 -36.33 -35.45 -5.40
CA GLU A 593 -37.05 -36.34 -4.48
C GLU A 593 -38.39 -35.73 -4.05
N GLY A 594 -38.46 -34.41 -3.87
CA GLY A 594 -39.71 -33.70 -3.62
C GLY A 594 -40.72 -33.84 -4.76
N ARG A 595 -40.27 -33.91 -6.03
CA ARG A 595 -41.16 -34.14 -7.18
C ARG A 595 -41.71 -35.57 -7.20
N GLU A 596 -40.90 -36.56 -6.86
CA GLU A 596 -41.34 -37.96 -6.83
C GLU A 596 -42.25 -38.24 -5.63
N ARG A 597 -41.86 -37.80 -4.43
CA ARG A 597 -42.64 -37.99 -3.19
C ARG A 597 -43.93 -37.15 -3.18
N ALA A 598 -43.93 -35.95 -3.77
CA ALA A 598 -45.17 -35.20 -3.99
C ALA A 598 -46.12 -35.90 -4.98
N ARG A 599 -45.59 -36.54 -6.04
CA ARG A 599 -46.41 -37.37 -6.95
C ARG A 599 -47.02 -38.58 -6.24
N GLU A 600 -46.29 -39.23 -5.34
CA GLU A 600 -46.83 -40.33 -4.53
C GLU A 600 -47.89 -39.86 -3.51
N ILE A 601 -47.70 -38.71 -2.87
CA ILE A 601 -48.62 -38.17 -1.86
C ILE A 601 -49.89 -37.56 -2.50
N VAL A 602 -49.77 -36.92 -3.67
CA VAL A 602 -50.89 -36.25 -4.37
C VAL A 602 -51.66 -37.21 -5.31
N GLY A 603 -51.09 -38.38 -5.65
CA GLY A 603 -51.72 -39.41 -6.50
C GLY A 603 -53.01 -40.06 -5.97
N GLY A 604 -53.64 -39.49 -4.94
CA GLY A 604 -54.91 -39.93 -4.34
C GLY A 604 -56.18 -39.19 -4.80
N GLY A 605 -56.11 -38.13 -5.62
CA GLY A 605 -57.31 -37.45 -6.11
C GLY A 605 -57.09 -36.37 -7.18
N ASP A 606 -57.87 -36.46 -8.26
CA ASP A 606 -57.93 -35.61 -9.46
C ASP A 606 -57.37 -34.17 -9.33
N GLY A 607 -56.12 -33.97 -9.76
CA GLY A 607 -55.49 -32.66 -9.93
C GLY A 607 -54.10 -32.75 -10.53
N ASP A 608 -53.99 -32.64 -11.87
CA ASP A 608 -52.70 -32.48 -12.54
C ASP A 608 -52.08 -31.12 -12.15
N ILE A 609 -50.95 -31.15 -11.44
CA ILE A 609 -50.10 -29.99 -11.17
C ILE A 609 -49.15 -29.84 -12.37
N ASP A 610 -49.11 -28.67 -13.01
CA ASP A 610 -48.21 -28.44 -14.15
C ASP A 610 -46.74 -28.21 -13.72
N ASP A 611 -45.79 -28.42 -14.65
CA ASP A 611 -44.36 -28.32 -14.36
C ASP A 611 -43.91 -26.90 -13.95
N GLU A 612 -44.62 -25.85 -14.36
CA GLU A 612 -44.33 -24.44 -14.00
C GLU A 612 -44.85 -24.12 -12.59
N GLN A 613 -46.00 -24.69 -12.22
CA GLN A 613 -46.53 -24.65 -10.86
C GLN A 613 -45.63 -25.46 -9.91
N LEU A 614 -45.14 -26.61 -10.35
CA LEU A 614 -44.19 -27.45 -9.62
C LEU A 614 -42.80 -26.79 -9.46
N GLU A 615 -42.33 -26.01 -10.44
CA GLU A 615 -41.12 -25.18 -10.33
C GLU A 615 -41.26 -24.09 -9.26
N ARG A 616 -42.41 -23.41 -9.18
CA ARG A 616 -42.67 -22.39 -8.14
C ARG A 616 -42.70 -23.01 -6.74
N MET A 617 -43.36 -24.16 -6.60
CA MET A 617 -43.47 -24.88 -5.32
C MET A 617 -42.14 -25.42 -4.75
N LEU A 618 -41.05 -25.37 -5.51
CA LEU A 618 -39.72 -25.85 -5.09
C LEU A 618 -38.71 -24.73 -4.88
N HIS A 619 -39.07 -23.48 -5.18
CA HIS A 619 -38.17 -22.34 -5.10
C HIS A 619 -38.09 -21.80 -3.65
N VAL A 620 -37.36 -22.51 -2.79
CA VAL A 620 -37.08 -22.12 -1.39
C VAL A 620 -36.40 -20.75 -1.38
N SER A 621 -37.15 -19.70 -1.05
CA SER A 621 -36.76 -18.31 -1.31
C SER A 621 -36.51 -17.50 -0.03
N GLN A 622 -37.13 -17.89 1.10
CA GLN A 622 -37.10 -17.11 2.33
C GLN A 622 -36.09 -17.65 3.36
N ASN A 623 -35.77 -18.95 3.32
CA ASN A 623 -34.85 -19.62 4.25
C ASN A 623 -33.65 -20.28 3.52
N GLN A 624 -32.83 -19.52 2.79
CA GLN A 624 -31.60 -20.03 2.17
C GLN A 624 -30.40 -20.00 3.13
N SER A 625 -29.38 -20.84 2.88
CA SER A 625 -28.10 -20.77 3.60
C SER A 625 -27.27 -19.61 3.06
N THR A 626 -26.96 -18.61 3.88
CA THR A 626 -26.07 -17.50 3.49
C THR A 626 -24.61 -17.95 3.42
N ASN A 627 -24.17 -18.70 4.43
CA ASN A 627 -22.77 -19.10 4.64
C ASN A 627 -22.27 -20.02 3.52
N LEU A 628 -23.05 -21.03 3.13
CA LEU A 628 -22.66 -22.02 2.11
C LEU A 628 -22.43 -21.37 0.73
N PHE A 629 -23.29 -20.42 0.35
CA PHE A 629 -23.16 -19.70 -0.92
C PHE A 629 -22.03 -18.66 -0.89
N ASP A 630 -21.82 -17.96 0.23
CA ASP A 630 -20.74 -16.97 0.35
C ASP A 630 -19.35 -17.60 0.46
N THR A 631 -19.21 -18.76 1.09
CA THR A 631 -17.95 -19.51 1.13
C THR A 631 -17.57 -20.07 -0.25
N LEU A 632 -18.53 -20.43 -1.10
CA LEU A 632 -18.25 -20.81 -2.50
C LEU A 632 -17.94 -19.63 -3.43
N ARG A 633 -18.45 -18.42 -3.14
CA ARG A 633 -18.15 -17.19 -3.89
C ARG A 633 -16.71 -16.70 -3.71
N ARG A 634 -16.03 -17.06 -2.62
CA ARG A 634 -14.71 -16.53 -2.23
C ARG A 634 -13.49 -17.10 -2.98
N PRO A 635 -13.39 -18.41 -3.32
CA PRO A 635 -12.17 -18.97 -3.93
C PRO A 635 -12.26 -19.33 -5.43
N TRP A 636 -13.46 -19.55 -6.01
CA TRP A 636 -13.57 -20.38 -7.23
C TRP A 636 -14.16 -19.74 -8.50
N ILE A 637 -14.54 -18.45 -8.50
CA ILE A 637 -15.17 -17.82 -9.68
C ILE A 637 -14.21 -16.91 -10.47
N HIS A 638 -13.25 -17.53 -11.16
CA HIS A 638 -12.59 -16.96 -12.34
C HIS A 638 -12.49 -18.02 -13.46
N PRO A 639 -13.49 -18.07 -14.36
CA PRO A 639 -13.20 -17.85 -15.77
C PRO A 639 -14.16 -16.87 -16.48
N HIS A 640 -13.76 -16.45 -17.68
CA HIS A 640 -14.28 -15.31 -18.45
C HIS A 640 -15.82 -15.17 -18.59
N PRO A 641 -16.40 -13.98 -18.30
CA PRO A 641 -17.85 -13.77 -18.34
C PRO A 641 -18.38 -13.34 -19.72
N THR A 642 -19.53 -13.90 -20.10
CA THR A 642 -20.43 -13.32 -21.12
C THR A 642 -21.78 -12.95 -20.51
N THR A 643 -21.77 -12.17 -19.42
CA THR A 643 -22.96 -11.82 -18.63
C THR A 643 -23.19 -10.30 -18.55
N MET A 644 -24.40 -9.89 -18.13
CA MET A 644 -24.69 -8.49 -17.82
C MET A 644 -23.87 -8.04 -16.61
N ALA A 645 -23.17 -6.90 -16.74
CA ALA A 645 -22.17 -6.49 -15.79
C ALA A 645 -22.78 -6.07 -14.44
N ALA A 646 -22.19 -6.56 -13.35
CA ALA A 646 -22.39 -5.95 -12.03
C ALA A 646 -21.81 -4.53 -12.01
N ALA A 647 -22.39 -3.66 -11.19
CA ALA A 647 -21.87 -2.31 -11.00
C ALA A 647 -20.44 -2.34 -10.46
N PHE A 648 -19.52 -1.63 -11.12
CA PHE A 648 -18.11 -1.55 -10.73
C PHE A 648 -17.83 -0.24 -9.98
N THR A 649 -16.79 -0.22 -9.15
CA THR A 649 -16.36 1.01 -8.44
C THR A 649 -15.38 1.85 -9.27
N GLY A 650 -15.25 3.13 -8.93
CA GLY A 650 -14.18 3.97 -9.47
C GLY A 650 -12.79 3.39 -9.24
N ALA A 651 -12.53 2.84 -8.04
CA ALA A 651 -11.29 2.14 -7.71
C ALA A 651 -10.97 1.00 -8.70
N GLN A 652 -11.95 0.14 -9.00
CA GLN A 652 -11.83 -0.94 -9.99
C GLN A 652 -11.53 -0.41 -11.40
N LEU A 653 -12.18 0.70 -11.80
CA LEU A 653 -11.95 1.31 -13.10
C LEU A 653 -10.54 1.94 -13.21
N ILE A 654 -10.05 2.57 -12.14
CA ILE A 654 -8.69 3.13 -12.05
C ILE A 654 -7.65 2.00 -12.17
N ALA A 655 -7.77 0.97 -11.33
CA ALA A 655 -6.84 -0.16 -11.30
C ALA A 655 -6.79 -0.91 -12.64
N ARG A 656 -7.95 -1.19 -13.26
CA ARG A 656 -8.03 -1.79 -14.61
C ARG A 656 -7.42 -0.88 -15.67
N THR A 657 -7.64 0.43 -15.61
CA THR A 657 -7.02 1.37 -16.54
C THR A 657 -5.49 1.32 -16.44
N LEU A 658 -4.93 1.23 -15.23
CA LEU A 658 -3.47 1.11 -15.04
C LEU A 658 -2.92 -0.20 -15.60
N ARG A 659 -3.58 -1.34 -15.31
CA ARG A 659 -3.25 -2.65 -15.88
C ARG A 659 -3.26 -2.61 -17.42
N ASP A 660 -4.30 -2.02 -18.01
CA ASP A 660 -4.50 -1.98 -19.47
C ASP A 660 -3.55 -1.00 -20.17
N LEU A 661 -3.11 0.06 -19.48
CA LEU A 661 -1.96 0.88 -19.89
C LEU A 661 -0.63 0.11 -19.84
N GLY A 662 -0.58 -1.01 -19.12
CA GLY A 662 0.62 -1.84 -18.97
C GLY A 662 1.46 -1.53 -17.75
N VAL A 663 0.89 -0.85 -16.74
CA VAL A 663 1.54 -0.60 -15.45
C VAL A 663 1.71 -1.92 -14.71
N THR A 664 2.95 -2.27 -14.40
CA THR A 664 3.30 -3.47 -13.63
C THR A 664 3.68 -3.18 -12.18
N VAL A 665 4.08 -1.94 -11.88
CA VAL A 665 4.51 -1.51 -10.53
C VAL A 665 3.90 -0.15 -10.19
N ILE A 666 3.37 -0.01 -8.98
CA ILE A 666 2.94 1.25 -8.38
C ILE A 666 3.75 1.47 -7.11
N PHE A 667 4.37 2.65 -6.98
CA PHE A 667 5.04 3.08 -5.76
C PHE A 667 4.07 3.99 -5.01
N GLY A 668 3.83 3.78 -3.72
CA GLY A 668 2.79 4.57 -3.06
C GLY A 668 2.83 4.55 -1.55
N ILE A 669 1.84 5.22 -0.96
CA ILE A 669 1.49 5.11 0.45
C ILE A 669 -0.03 5.32 0.54
N VAL A 670 -0.69 4.40 1.24
CA VAL A 670 -2.16 4.32 1.26
C VAL A 670 -2.74 5.00 2.49
N GLY A 671 -4.03 5.29 2.39
CA GLY A 671 -4.86 5.94 3.38
C GLY A 671 -6.14 6.41 2.68
N ILE A 672 -7.10 6.96 3.43
CA ILE A 672 -8.33 7.48 2.83
C ILE A 672 -7.97 8.58 1.82
N PRO A 673 -8.51 8.57 0.57
CA PRO A 673 -9.48 7.65 -0.01
C PRO A 673 -8.89 6.69 -1.08
N VAL A 674 -7.61 6.32 -1.03
CA VAL A 674 -6.92 5.58 -2.10
C VAL A 674 -6.56 4.13 -1.77
N VAL A 675 -6.97 3.61 -0.61
CA VAL A 675 -6.71 2.21 -0.21
C VAL A 675 -7.30 1.25 -1.24
N GLU A 676 -8.56 1.49 -1.61
CA GLU A 676 -9.34 0.69 -2.54
C GLU A 676 -8.70 0.63 -3.94
N ILE A 677 -8.00 1.70 -4.38
CA ILE A 677 -7.26 1.69 -5.65
C ILE A 677 -6.04 0.77 -5.57
N ALA A 678 -5.34 0.76 -4.43
CA ALA A 678 -4.17 -0.08 -4.22
C ALA A 678 -4.55 -1.57 -4.13
N GLU A 679 -5.59 -1.90 -3.37
CA GLU A 679 -6.08 -3.29 -3.26
C GLU A 679 -6.58 -3.83 -4.61
N GLU A 680 -7.36 -3.05 -5.35
CA GLU A 680 -7.81 -3.45 -6.70
C GLU A 680 -6.65 -3.54 -7.70
N ALA A 681 -5.57 -2.76 -7.54
CA ALA A 681 -4.37 -2.92 -8.35
C ALA A 681 -3.62 -4.22 -8.00
N ILE A 682 -3.50 -4.56 -6.72
CA ILE A 682 -2.90 -5.82 -6.23
C ILE A 682 -3.69 -7.03 -6.75
N ASN A 683 -5.02 -7.01 -6.64
CA ASN A 683 -5.91 -8.06 -7.14
C ASN A 683 -5.77 -8.30 -8.66
N LEU A 684 -5.34 -7.26 -9.41
CA LEU A 684 -5.07 -7.35 -10.85
C LEU A 684 -3.62 -7.75 -11.19
N GLY A 685 -2.81 -8.12 -10.19
CA GLY A 685 -1.42 -8.52 -10.34
C GLY A 685 -0.44 -7.36 -10.51
N ILE A 686 -0.85 -6.11 -10.24
CA ILE A 686 0.07 -4.96 -10.22
C ILE A 686 0.84 -4.98 -8.90
N ARG A 687 2.18 -4.94 -8.99
CA ARG A 687 3.07 -4.88 -7.84
C ARG A 687 2.92 -3.54 -7.10
N PHE A 688 2.26 -3.54 -5.95
CA PHE A 688 2.23 -2.36 -5.08
C PHE A 688 3.41 -2.34 -4.11
N VAL A 689 4.14 -1.23 -4.08
CA VAL A 689 5.30 -1.00 -3.22
C VAL A 689 5.00 0.18 -2.30
N ALA A 690 4.62 -0.13 -1.05
CA ALA A 690 4.30 0.84 -0.01
C ALA A 690 5.57 1.41 0.65
N PHE A 691 5.64 2.73 0.78
CA PHE A 691 6.75 3.50 1.40
C PHE A 691 6.35 4.08 2.75
N ARG A 692 7.31 4.71 3.43
CA ARG A 692 7.11 5.41 4.70
C ARG A 692 6.94 6.92 4.54
N ASN A 693 7.27 7.47 3.36
CA ASN A 693 6.95 8.83 2.98
C ASN A 693 6.64 8.97 1.47
N GLU A 694 5.68 9.81 1.12
CA GLU A 694 5.32 10.12 -0.29
C GLU A 694 6.49 10.72 -1.09
N GLN A 695 7.41 11.41 -0.43
CA GLN A 695 8.64 11.91 -1.06
C GLN A 695 9.46 10.75 -1.65
N ALA A 696 9.64 9.67 -0.88
CA ALA A 696 10.43 8.53 -1.31
C ALA A 696 9.73 7.74 -2.43
N CYS A 697 8.41 7.54 -2.34
CA CYS A 697 7.66 6.84 -3.39
C CYS A 697 7.61 7.63 -4.71
N SER A 698 7.50 8.96 -4.63
CA SER A 698 7.51 9.83 -5.81
C SER A 698 8.91 9.95 -6.45
N TYR A 699 9.99 9.90 -5.66
CA TYR A 699 11.35 9.70 -6.20
C TYR A 699 11.49 8.33 -6.88
N ALA A 700 11.06 7.24 -6.24
CA ALA A 700 11.12 5.89 -6.78
C ALA A 700 10.39 5.78 -8.13
N ALA A 701 9.13 6.20 -8.19
CA ALA A 701 8.35 6.24 -9.43
C ALA A 701 9.03 7.07 -10.52
N SER A 702 9.61 8.23 -10.18
CA SER A 702 10.29 9.07 -11.18
C SER A 702 11.49 8.38 -11.83
N VAL A 703 12.37 7.74 -11.05
CA VAL A 703 13.56 7.09 -11.61
C VAL A 703 13.26 5.74 -12.22
N TYR A 704 12.24 5.02 -11.73
CA TYR A 704 11.71 3.83 -12.38
C TYR A 704 11.38 4.14 -13.83
N GLY A 705 10.70 5.26 -14.08
CA GLY A 705 10.34 5.65 -15.45
C GLY A 705 11.50 6.09 -16.33
N TYR A 706 12.59 6.60 -15.76
CA TYR A 706 13.85 6.80 -16.48
C TYR A 706 14.50 5.47 -16.88
N MET A 707 14.56 4.52 -15.95
CA MET A 707 15.20 3.21 -16.15
C MET A 707 14.44 2.32 -17.13
N THR A 708 13.12 2.18 -16.96
CA THR A 708 12.28 1.34 -17.84
C THR A 708 11.96 2.01 -19.17
N GLY A 709 11.91 3.35 -19.19
CA GLY A 709 11.46 4.12 -20.35
C GLY A 709 9.94 4.16 -20.50
N GLN A 710 9.19 3.73 -19.47
CA GLN A 710 7.73 3.83 -19.34
C GLN A 710 7.39 4.82 -18.21
N PRO A 711 6.22 5.48 -18.18
CA PRO A 711 5.81 6.27 -17.00
C PRO A 711 5.78 5.43 -15.71
N GLY A 712 6.53 5.86 -14.69
CA GLY A 712 6.41 5.29 -13.35
C GLY A 712 5.20 5.89 -12.62
N VAL A 713 4.46 5.06 -11.88
CA VAL A 713 3.21 5.46 -11.23
C VAL A 713 3.42 5.63 -9.73
N CYS A 714 2.97 6.77 -9.22
CA CYS A 714 2.95 7.15 -7.82
C CYS A 714 1.49 7.27 -7.35
N LEU A 715 1.09 6.56 -6.29
CA LEU A 715 -0.26 6.62 -5.71
C LEU A 715 -0.20 7.10 -4.25
N VAL A 716 -0.92 8.18 -3.93
CA VAL A 716 -0.89 8.83 -2.61
C VAL A 716 -2.26 9.35 -2.15
N VAL A 717 -2.37 9.68 -0.87
CA VAL A 717 -3.54 10.38 -0.31
C VAL A 717 -3.62 11.84 -0.74
N GLY A 718 -4.75 12.48 -0.46
CA GLY A 718 -4.99 13.90 -0.73
C GLY A 718 -4.21 14.83 0.19
N GLY A 719 -4.50 16.13 0.09
CA GLY A 719 -3.97 17.20 0.96
C GLY A 719 -2.47 17.06 1.27
N PRO A 720 -2.08 16.62 2.48
CA PRO A 720 -0.68 16.45 2.86
C PRO A 720 0.11 15.50 1.96
N GLY A 721 -0.50 14.41 1.45
CA GLY A 721 0.20 13.45 0.58
C GLY A 721 0.64 14.10 -0.74
N VAL A 722 -0.25 14.89 -1.34
CA VAL A 722 0.05 15.73 -2.52
C VAL A 722 1.22 16.68 -2.22
N LEU A 723 1.22 17.37 -1.07
CA LEU A 723 2.30 18.29 -0.69
C LEU A 723 3.65 17.58 -0.56
N HIS A 724 3.69 16.38 0.02
CA HIS A 724 4.91 15.59 0.12
C HIS A 724 5.40 15.09 -1.26
N THR A 725 4.50 14.69 -2.18
CA THR A 725 4.91 14.32 -3.56
C THR A 725 5.49 15.46 -4.38
N MET A 726 5.29 16.73 -4.00
CA MET A 726 5.87 17.88 -4.71
C MET A 726 7.39 17.78 -4.82
N ALA A 727 8.06 17.12 -3.87
CA ALA A 727 9.48 16.83 -3.92
C ALA A 727 9.85 15.95 -5.14
N GLY A 728 9.14 14.83 -5.34
CA GLY A 728 9.31 13.96 -6.50
C GLY A 728 8.86 14.60 -7.81
N ILE A 729 7.77 15.38 -7.82
CA ILE A 729 7.33 16.16 -8.99
C ILE A 729 8.41 17.16 -9.42
N GLY A 730 8.97 17.93 -8.47
CA GLY A 730 10.07 18.86 -8.72
C GLY A 730 11.32 18.15 -9.26
N ASN A 731 11.73 17.05 -8.64
CA ASN A 731 12.86 16.23 -9.10
C ASN A 731 12.63 15.65 -10.51
N ALA A 732 11.45 15.11 -10.79
CA ALA A 732 11.07 14.56 -12.09
C ALA A 732 11.04 15.63 -13.19
N SER A 733 10.48 16.80 -12.90
CA SER A 733 10.48 17.95 -13.82
C SER A 733 11.89 18.45 -14.11
N ALA A 734 12.69 18.65 -13.06
CA ALA A 734 14.08 19.10 -13.17
C ALA A 734 14.96 18.08 -13.92
N ASN A 735 14.70 16.77 -13.81
CA ASN A 735 15.45 15.71 -14.49
C ASN A 735 14.88 15.30 -15.86
N ASN A 736 13.64 15.66 -16.19
CA ASN A 736 12.88 15.17 -17.35
C ASN A 736 12.61 13.66 -17.30
N PHE A 737 12.09 13.19 -16.18
CA PHE A 737 11.69 11.81 -15.97
C PHE A 737 10.16 11.65 -16.02
N PRO A 738 9.63 10.58 -16.65
CA PRO A 738 8.18 10.38 -16.75
C PRO A 738 7.63 9.83 -15.41
N LEU A 739 6.91 10.70 -14.69
CA LEU A 739 6.21 10.41 -13.44
C LEU A 739 4.70 10.66 -13.62
N LEU A 740 3.85 9.65 -13.37
CA LEU A 740 2.41 9.81 -13.22
C LEU A 740 2.07 9.77 -11.73
N VAL A 741 1.57 10.88 -11.18
CA VAL A 741 1.05 10.94 -9.81
C VAL A 741 -0.47 10.83 -9.85
N LEU A 742 -1.01 9.90 -9.08
CA LEU A 742 -2.42 9.74 -8.78
C LEU A 742 -2.61 10.10 -7.31
N ALA A 743 -3.53 11.00 -7.01
CA ALA A 743 -3.86 11.32 -5.62
C ALA A 743 -5.37 11.30 -5.40
N GLY A 744 -5.77 10.78 -4.24
CA GLY A 744 -7.13 10.98 -3.74
C GLY A 744 -7.39 12.46 -3.42
N SER A 745 -8.64 12.88 -3.39
CA SER A 745 -9.02 14.19 -2.85
C SER A 745 -10.28 14.10 -1.99
N ALA A 746 -10.57 15.17 -1.24
CA ALA A 746 -11.87 15.35 -0.61
C ALA A 746 -13.02 15.19 -1.63
N GLU A 747 -14.19 14.79 -1.13
CA GLU A 747 -15.41 14.62 -1.94
C GLU A 747 -15.78 15.90 -2.70
N THR A 748 -16.34 15.75 -3.91
CA THR A 748 -16.77 16.89 -4.73
C THR A 748 -17.78 17.81 -4.02
N THR A 749 -18.62 17.24 -3.14
CA THR A 749 -19.60 17.99 -2.35
C THR A 749 -19.01 18.75 -1.15
N GLY A 750 -17.77 18.42 -0.76
CA GLY A 750 -17.07 18.97 0.42
C GLY A 750 -16.31 20.27 0.15
N ILE A 751 -16.09 20.64 -1.11
CA ILE A 751 -15.23 21.76 -1.51
C ILE A 751 -15.70 23.11 -0.93
N THR A 752 -14.75 23.90 -0.44
CA THR A 752 -14.87 25.17 0.31
C THR A 752 -15.39 25.06 1.75
N LYS A 753 -15.57 23.85 2.29
CA LYS A 753 -16.10 23.64 3.65
C LYS A 753 -15.03 23.32 4.70
N GLY A 754 -13.77 23.13 4.30
CA GLY A 754 -12.72 22.62 5.18
C GLY A 754 -12.84 21.09 5.35
N ALA A 755 -13.16 20.39 4.27
CA ALA A 755 -13.32 18.93 4.27
C ALA A 755 -12.00 18.20 4.60
N PHE A 756 -12.10 16.91 4.92
CA PHE A 756 -10.94 16.09 5.26
C PHE A 756 -9.89 16.12 4.15
N GLN A 757 -8.68 16.60 4.48
CA GLN A 757 -7.57 16.80 3.55
C GLN A 757 -7.90 17.68 2.31
N GLU A 758 -8.84 18.63 2.43
CA GLU A 758 -9.20 19.54 1.35
C GLU A 758 -8.00 20.37 0.83
N LEU A 759 -7.74 20.26 -0.48
CA LEU A 759 -6.69 21.00 -1.18
C LEU A 759 -7.10 21.20 -2.65
N ASP A 760 -6.93 22.42 -3.18
CA ASP A 760 -6.99 22.65 -4.63
C ASP A 760 -5.66 22.21 -5.29
N ALA A 761 -5.48 20.89 -5.38
CA ALA A 761 -4.29 20.29 -5.96
C ALA A 761 -4.14 20.59 -7.46
N ILE A 762 -5.23 20.84 -8.18
CA ILE A 762 -5.21 21.17 -9.61
C ILE A 762 -4.58 22.54 -9.83
N SER A 763 -5.04 23.58 -9.14
CA SER A 763 -4.44 24.92 -9.24
C SER A 763 -2.99 24.92 -8.76
N LEU A 764 -2.68 24.16 -7.71
CA LEU A 764 -1.32 24.02 -7.16
C LEU A 764 -0.35 23.34 -8.15
N LEU A 765 -0.75 22.23 -8.79
CA LEU A 765 0.16 21.40 -9.59
C LEU A 765 0.17 21.70 -11.08
N THR A 766 -0.79 22.46 -11.61
CA THR A 766 -0.79 22.95 -13.01
C THR A 766 0.55 23.60 -13.42
N PRO A 767 1.18 24.52 -12.65
CA PRO A 767 2.48 25.11 -13.02
C PRO A 767 3.70 24.17 -12.82
N HIS A 768 3.51 23.00 -12.19
CA HIS A 768 4.59 22.08 -11.82
C HIS A 768 4.59 20.77 -12.60
N THR A 769 3.54 20.51 -13.38
CA THR A 769 3.33 19.29 -14.15
C THR A 769 3.06 19.61 -15.63
N LYS A 770 3.22 18.62 -16.51
CA LYS A 770 2.84 18.74 -17.94
C LYS A 770 1.32 18.71 -18.14
N LEU A 771 0.60 18.12 -17.17
CA LEU A 771 -0.85 18.02 -17.12
C LEU A 771 -1.27 17.76 -15.67
N ALA A 772 -2.20 18.56 -15.17
CA ALA A 772 -2.95 18.30 -13.94
C ALA A 772 -4.44 18.24 -14.31
N VAL A 773 -5.12 17.14 -14.01
CA VAL A 773 -6.55 16.92 -14.32
C VAL A 773 -7.28 16.26 -13.17
N ARG A 774 -8.55 16.62 -12.96
CA ARG A 774 -9.45 15.97 -11.99
C ARG A 774 -10.40 15.04 -12.70
N ALA A 775 -10.62 13.84 -12.16
CA ALA A 775 -11.71 12.98 -12.60
C ALA A 775 -13.04 13.57 -12.12
N SER A 776 -13.91 13.98 -13.04
CA SER A 776 -15.22 14.58 -12.73
C SER A 776 -16.37 13.58 -12.63
N SER A 777 -16.16 12.34 -13.07
CA SER A 777 -17.13 11.26 -13.13
C SER A 777 -16.39 9.93 -13.38
N LEU A 778 -17.06 8.80 -13.13
CA LEU A 778 -16.54 7.46 -13.41
C LEU A 778 -16.11 7.32 -14.87
N ASP A 779 -16.99 7.68 -15.82
CA ASP A 779 -16.74 7.59 -17.27
C ASP A 779 -15.50 8.40 -17.72
N PHE A 780 -15.11 9.43 -16.99
CA PHE A 780 -13.95 10.26 -17.32
C PHE A 780 -12.62 9.68 -16.80
N ILE A 781 -12.64 8.76 -15.83
CA ILE A 781 -11.43 8.15 -15.23
C ILE A 781 -10.48 7.58 -16.29
N PRO A 782 -10.92 6.73 -17.25
CA PRO A 782 -10.00 6.08 -18.17
C PRO A 782 -9.35 7.12 -19.11
N GLY A 783 -10.13 8.11 -19.55
CA GLY A 783 -9.66 9.22 -20.36
C GLY A 783 -8.64 10.08 -19.63
N ALA A 784 -8.90 10.45 -18.37
CA ALA A 784 -7.99 11.25 -17.54
C ALA A 784 -6.65 10.54 -17.33
N VAL A 785 -6.67 9.28 -16.87
CA VAL A 785 -5.47 8.50 -16.57
C VAL A 785 -4.69 8.18 -17.85
N LYS A 786 -5.36 7.75 -18.94
CA LYS A 786 -4.72 7.49 -20.24
C LYS A 786 -4.07 8.74 -20.84
N ASN A 787 -4.72 9.90 -20.74
CA ASN A 787 -4.17 11.17 -21.24
C ASN A 787 -3.01 11.68 -20.37
N ALA A 788 -3.06 11.53 -19.04
CA ALA A 788 -1.95 11.84 -18.16
C ALA A 788 -0.74 10.93 -18.46
N TYR A 789 -0.96 9.60 -18.51
CA TYR A 789 0.07 8.62 -18.86
C TYR A 789 0.71 8.91 -20.23
N ARG A 790 -0.09 9.23 -21.26
CA ARG A 790 0.41 9.66 -22.59
C ARG A 790 1.21 10.97 -22.50
N THR A 791 0.71 11.97 -21.79
CA THR A 791 1.37 13.28 -21.68
C THR A 791 2.68 13.20 -20.90
N CYS A 792 2.78 12.30 -19.92
CA CYS A 792 3.95 12.05 -19.09
C CYS A 792 5.25 11.83 -19.90
N TRP A 793 5.20 10.97 -20.92
CA TRP A 793 6.36 10.58 -21.75
C TRP A 793 6.36 11.07 -23.21
N TYR A 794 5.27 11.67 -23.73
CA TYR A 794 5.28 12.22 -25.09
C TYR A 794 6.07 13.54 -25.18
N GLY A 795 6.92 13.66 -26.21
CA GLY A 795 7.86 14.78 -26.34
C GLY A 795 8.97 14.70 -25.28
N ARG A 796 9.30 15.81 -24.63
CA ARG A 796 10.20 15.79 -23.47
C ARG A 796 9.47 15.17 -22.25
N PRO A 797 9.98 14.11 -21.60
CA PRO A 797 9.30 13.52 -20.46
C PRO A 797 9.25 14.44 -19.24
N GLY A 798 8.25 14.25 -18.39
CA GLY A 798 8.07 15.01 -17.14
C GLY A 798 6.85 14.55 -16.34
N PRO A 799 6.60 15.15 -15.18
CA PRO A 799 5.53 14.73 -14.28
C PRO A 799 4.13 15.11 -14.80
N THR A 800 3.13 14.31 -14.45
CA THR A 800 1.69 14.53 -14.68
C THR A 800 0.91 14.13 -13.44
N PHE A 801 -0.27 14.72 -13.25
CA PHE A 801 -1.10 14.56 -12.05
C PHE A 801 -2.55 14.26 -12.41
N VAL A 802 -3.15 13.29 -11.72
CA VAL A 802 -4.59 13.00 -11.75
C VAL A 802 -5.13 13.06 -10.33
N ASP A 803 -6.09 13.94 -10.13
CA ASP A 803 -6.83 14.15 -8.89
C ASP A 803 -8.12 13.32 -8.91
N LEU A 804 -8.36 12.54 -7.85
CA LEU A 804 -9.38 11.49 -7.77
C LEU A 804 -10.24 11.72 -6.52
N PRO A 805 -11.40 12.40 -6.62
CA PRO A 805 -12.27 12.64 -5.47
C PRO A 805 -12.79 11.35 -4.82
N ALA A 806 -12.90 11.33 -3.49
CA ALA A 806 -13.33 10.15 -2.73
C ALA A 806 -14.67 9.56 -3.22
N ASP A 807 -15.65 10.42 -3.49
CA ASP A 807 -16.96 10.07 -4.06
C ASP A 807 -16.88 9.49 -5.48
N ILE A 808 -15.83 9.83 -6.23
CA ILE A 808 -15.54 9.26 -7.56
C ILE A 808 -14.80 7.93 -7.45
N ILE A 809 -13.94 7.74 -6.44
CA ILE A 809 -13.24 6.46 -6.19
C ILE A 809 -14.24 5.40 -5.69
N GLN A 810 -15.08 5.77 -4.73
CA GLN A 810 -16.08 4.89 -4.10
C GLN A 810 -17.38 4.79 -4.90
N GLY A 811 -17.62 5.73 -5.82
CA GLY A 811 -18.79 5.75 -6.70
C GLY A 811 -18.96 4.46 -7.49
N LYS A 812 -20.20 3.98 -7.57
CA LYS A 812 -20.59 2.78 -8.32
C LYS A 812 -21.14 3.15 -9.69
N SER A 813 -20.81 2.38 -10.72
CA SER A 813 -21.38 2.57 -12.05
C SER A 813 -22.90 2.31 -12.06
N PRO A 814 -23.66 2.94 -12.97
CA PRO A 814 -25.05 2.54 -13.22
C PRO A 814 -25.17 1.05 -13.59
N SER A 815 -26.31 0.44 -13.30
CA SER A 815 -26.63 -0.93 -13.73
C SER A 815 -26.55 -1.04 -15.26
N GLY A 816 -26.06 -2.18 -15.74
CA GLY A 816 -25.84 -2.43 -17.17
C GLY A 816 -24.63 -1.72 -17.80
N HIS A 817 -23.99 -0.75 -17.12
CA HIS A 817 -22.75 -0.14 -17.62
C HIS A 817 -21.63 -1.18 -17.56
N ARG A 818 -21.14 -1.62 -18.72
CA ARG A 818 -19.98 -2.53 -18.77
C ARG A 818 -18.71 -1.71 -18.67
N LEU A 819 -17.73 -2.22 -17.92
CA LEU A 819 -16.35 -1.78 -18.07
C LEU A 819 -15.96 -1.88 -19.56
N PRO A 820 -15.26 -0.87 -20.12
CA PRO A 820 -14.75 -0.96 -21.48
C PRO A 820 -14.02 -2.29 -21.69
N ALA A 821 -14.28 -2.96 -22.81
CA ALA A 821 -13.47 -4.09 -23.20
C ALA A 821 -11.99 -3.63 -23.25
N PRO A 822 -11.01 -4.42 -22.78
CA PRO A 822 -9.62 -4.00 -22.75
C PRO A 822 -9.20 -3.52 -24.15
N GLU A 823 -8.95 -2.22 -24.31
CA GLU A 823 -8.44 -1.70 -25.57
C GLU A 823 -7.06 -2.32 -25.80
N THR A 824 -6.97 -3.21 -26.79
CA THR A 824 -5.78 -4.02 -27.11
C THR A 824 -4.57 -3.20 -27.60
N LEU A 825 -4.61 -1.88 -27.42
CA LEU A 825 -3.57 -0.92 -27.76
C LEU A 825 -3.26 -0.05 -26.54
N ARG A 826 -2.30 -0.53 -25.73
CA ARG A 826 -1.51 0.30 -24.81
C ARG A 826 -1.11 1.60 -25.50
N VAL A 827 -0.98 2.70 -24.74
CA VAL A 827 -0.52 3.99 -25.28
C VAL A 827 0.74 3.76 -26.13
N PRO A 828 0.70 4.01 -27.46
CA PRO A 828 1.84 3.71 -28.33
C PRO A 828 3.07 4.49 -27.88
N SER A 829 4.27 3.93 -28.10
CA SER A 829 5.53 4.63 -27.80
C SER A 829 5.55 6.02 -28.46
N PRO A 830 6.13 7.05 -27.81
CA PRO A 830 6.21 8.39 -28.36
C PRO A 830 6.80 8.41 -29.79
N PRO A 831 6.19 9.15 -30.74
CA PRO A 831 6.72 9.25 -32.09
C PRO A 831 8.09 9.93 -32.06
N LYS A 832 9.06 9.36 -32.77
CA LYS A 832 10.44 9.84 -32.81
C LYS A 832 10.66 10.73 -34.05
N PRO A 833 10.86 12.06 -33.90
CA PRO A 833 11.19 12.93 -35.02
C PRO A 833 12.65 12.76 -35.43
N ALA A 834 12.94 12.74 -36.73
CA ALA A 834 14.30 12.86 -37.26
C ALA A 834 14.71 14.35 -37.33
N GLY A 835 16.02 14.62 -37.31
CA GLY A 835 16.54 15.98 -37.46
C GLY A 835 16.46 16.49 -38.89
N ASP A 836 16.40 17.82 -39.06
CA ASP A 836 16.42 18.49 -40.36
C ASP A 836 17.69 18.09 -41.16
N PRO A 837 17.55 17.47 -42.35
CA PRO A 837 18.68 17.08 -43.19
C PRO A 837 19.68 18.20 -43.48
N ALA A 838 19.23 19.46 -43.57
CA ALA A 838 20.13 20.60 -43.79
C ALA A 838 21.03 20.84 -42.57
N LEU A 839 20.49 20.73 -41.36
CA LEU A 839 21.23 20.86 -40.11
C LEU A 839 22.14 19.65 -39.85
N ILE A 840 21.70 18.43 -40.19
CA ILE A 840 22.55 17.23 -40.19
C ILE A 840 23.77 17.42 -41.10
N LEU A 841 23.56 17.86 -42.34
CA LEU A 841 24.66 18.10 -43.30
C LEU A 841 25.62 19.19 -42.79
N LYS A 842 25.10 20.27 -42.21
CA LYS A 842 25.87 21.35 -41.60
C LYS A 842 26.70 20.88 -40.40
N ALA A 843 26.12 20.08 -39.51
CA ALA A 843 26.82 19.47 -38.38
C ALA A 843 27.94 18.53 -38.86
N ALA A 844 27.67 17.68 -39.86
CA ALA A 844 28.67 16.80 -40.46
C ALA A 844 29.80 17.58 -41.17
N GLN A 845 29.50 18.71 -41.83
CA GLN A 845 30.51 19.60 -42.41
C GLN A 845 31.38 20.25 -41.32
N LEU A 846 30.79 20.76 -40.25
CA LEU A 846 31.53 21.34 -39.12
C LEU A 846 32.48 20.31 -38.50
N LEU A 847 31.99 19.10 -38.21
CA LEU A 847 32.79 17.99 -37.67
C LEU A 847 33.98 17.61 -38.57
N ARG A 848 33.76 17.56 -39.91
CA ARG A 848 34.85 17.31 -40.89
C ARG A 848 35.96 18.35 -40.85
N THR A 849 35.67 19.58 -40.43
CA THR A 849 36.61 20.70 -40.34
C THR A 849 37.13 20.97 -38.92
N ALA A 850 36.63 20.24 -37.92
CA ALA A 850 36.98 20.43 -36.51
C ALA A 850 38.43 20.01 -36.22
N ARG A 851 39.15 20.82 -35.44
CA ARG A 851 40.50 20.52 -34.98
C ARG A 851 40.51 19.76 -33.66
N SER A 852 39.49 19.97 -32.84
CA SER A 852 39.30 19.42 -31.50
C SER A 852 37.81 19.04 -31.28
N PRO A 853 37.24 18.12 -32.07
CA PRO A 853 35.86 17.70 -31.91
C PRO A 853 35.65 16.95 -30.59
N LEU A 854 34.50 17.14 -29.95
CA LEU A 854 34.10 16.46 -28.71
C LEU A 854 32.62 16.06 -28.75
N LEU A 855 32.29 14.85 -28.34
CA LEU A 855 30.90 14.44 -28.06
C LEU A 855 30.61 14.58 -26.55
N ILE A 856 29.43 15.08 -26.17
CA ILE A 856 28.96 15.11 -24.79
C ILE A 856 27.71 14.25 -24.67
N LEU A 857 27.76 13.25 -23.78
CA LEU A 857 26.71 12.24 -23.65
C LEU A 857 25.85 12.54 -22.41
N GLY A 858 24.64 13.00 -22.66
CA GLY A 858 23.65 13.30 -21.63
C GLY A 858 22.88 12.07 -21.16
N LYS A 859 22.24 12.18 -19.98
CA LYS A 859 21.25 11.17 -19.55
C LYS A 859 20.05 11.06 -20.50
N GLY A 860 19.77 12.09 -21.32
CA GLY A 860 18.78 12.00 -22.38
C GLY A 860 19.14 10.95 -23.45
N ALA A 861 20.43 10.77 -23.76
CA ALA A 861 20.89 9.72 -24.67
C ALA A 861 20.67 8.32 -24.07
N ALA A 862 20.95 8.17 -22.76
CA ALA A 862 20.65 6.95 -22.01
C ALA A 862 19.14 6.66 -21.94
N TYR A 863 18.31 7.68 -21.75
CA TYR A 863 16.85 7.55 -21.77
C TYR A 863 16.35 7.11 -23.15
N ALA A 864 16.78 7.77 -24.22
CA ALA A 864 16.36 7.53 -25.61
C ALA A 864 16.77 6.17 -26.21
N ARG A 865 17.57 5.37 -25.46
CA ARG A 865 18.17 4.09 -25.88
C ARG A 865 19.17 4.23 -27.05
N ALA A 866 19.90 5.34 -27.08
CA ALA A 866 20.78 5.69 -28.18
C ALA A 866 22.18 5.04 -28.11
N GLU A 867 22.48 4.22 -27.09
CA GLU A 867 23.81 3.61 -26.86
C GLU A 867 24.40 2.92 -28.09
N GLN A 868 23.64 2.10 -28.83
CA GLN A 868 24.18 1.40 -30.01
C GLN A 868 24.58 2.37 -31.14
N GLY A 869 23.72 3.36 -31.44
CA GLY A 869 24.04 4.39 -32.44
C GLY A 869 25.26 5.22 -32.05
N ILE A 870 25.34 5.61 -30.77
CA ILE A 870 26.43 6.44 -30.25
C ILE A 870 27.75 5.68 -30.22
N ASN A 871 27.76 4.39 -29.81
CA ASN A 871 28.95 3.55 -29.89
C ASN A 871 29.46 3.44 -31.33
N ARG A 872 28.57 3.14 -32.31
CA ARG A 872 28.94 3.14 -33.73
C ARG A 872 29.50 4.48 -34.19
N LEU A 873 28.90 5.60 -33.79
CA LEU A 873 29.38 6.94 -34.14
C LEU A 873 30.79 7.21 -33.57
N VAL A 874 31.06 6.84 -32.31
CA VAL A 874 32.39 6.97 -31.68
C VAL A 874 33.42 6.09 -32.37
N GLU A 875 33.10 4.82 -32.63
CA GLU A 875 34.01 3.87 -33.30
C GLU A 875 34.30 4.28 -34.76
N GLN A 876 33.27 4.72 -35.49
CA GLN A 876 33.38 5.16 -36.87
C GLN A 876 34.19 6.45 -37.00
N THR A 877 33.95 7.44 -36.13
CA THR A 877 34.54 8.78 -36.25
C THR A 877 35.83 8.96 -35.46
N GLN A 878 36.09 8.14 -34.44
CA GLN A 878 37.20 8.29 -33.49
C GLN A 878 37.23 9.65 -32.75
N ILE A 879 36.07 10.28 -32.57
CA ILE A 879 35.94 11.53 -31.80
C ILE A 879 35.94 11.22 -30.28
N PRO A 880 36.73 11.93 -29.46
CA PRO A 880 36.65 11.88 -28.00
C PRO A 880 35.25 12.18 -27.45
N PHE A 881 34.85 11.50 -26.37
CA PHE A 881 33.54 11.73 -25.73
C PHE A 881 33.66 12.03 -24.24
N LEU A 882 32.69 12.76 -23.70
CA LEU A 882 32.58 13.10 -22.28
C LEU A 882 31.16 12.77 -21.78
N PRO A 883 30.98 11.74 -20.95
CA PRO A 883 29.70 11.47 -20.33
C PRO A 883 29.38 12.47 -19.20
N THR A 884 28.11 12.84 -19.10
CA THR A 884 27.53 13.48 -17.91
C THR A 884 27.31 12.44 -16.80
N PRO A 885 27.03 12.81 -15.53
CA PRO A 885 26.94 11.86 -14.41
C PRO A 885 26.09 10.60 -14.66
N MET A 886 24.84 10.78 -15.10
CA MET A 886 23.94 9.68 -15.48
C MET A 886 24.01 9.31 -16.98
N GLY A 887 24.93 9.92 -17.74
CA GLY A 887 25.28 9.54 -19.12
C GLY A 887 26.47 8.56 -19.20
N LYS A 888 27.13 8.26 -18.06
CA LYS A 888 28.14 7.19 -17.94
C LYS A 888 27.56 5.85 -18.40
N GLY A 889 28.38 5.05 -19.09
CA GLY A 889 27.98 3.74 -19.62
C GLY A 889 27.16 3.75 -20.92
N VAL A 890 26.72 4.91 -21.44
CA VAL A 890 26.12 4.99 -22.81
C VAL A 890 27.14 4.56 -23.87
N VAL A 891 28.38 5.03 -23.68
CA VAL A 891 29.59 4.39 -24.19
C VAL A 891 30.31 3.86 -22.94
N PRO A 892 30.91 2.65 -22.95
CA PRO A 892 31.62 2.12 -21.79
C PRO A 892 32.69 3.08 -21.28
N ASP A 893 32.76 3.29 -19.97
CA ASP A 893 33.72 4.23 -19.37
C ASP A 893 35.19 3.81 -19.60
N SER A 894 35.42 2.51 -19.83
CA SER A 894 36.71 1.91 -20.19
C SER A 894 37.17 2.22 -21.63
N HIS A 895 36.32 2.80 -22.47
CA HIS A 895 36.65 3.10 -23.87
C HIS A 895 37.77 4.15 -23.95
N PRO A 896 38.84 3.95 -24.76
CA PRO A 896 40.05 4.80 -24.75
C PRO A 896 39.82 6.26 -25.18
N LEU A 897 38.68 6.56 -25.80
CA LEU A 897 38.26 7.91 -26.17
C LEU A 897 37.45 8.65 -25.07
N ASN A 898 37.29 8.06 -23.88
CA ASN A 898 36.61 8.70 -22.76
C ASN A 898 37.46 9.83 -22.15
N ALA A 899 37.00 11.07 -22.30
CA ALA A 899 37.67 12.27 -21.81
C ALA A 899 37.34 12.61 -20.35
N SER A 900 36.66 11.74 -19.59
CA SER A 900 36.24 12.00 -18.19
C SER A 900 37.40 12.45 -17.29
N SER A 901 38.51 11.70 -17.28
CA SER A 901 39.74 12.04 -16.54
C SER A 901 40.41 13.33 -17.01
N ALA A 902 40.04 13.84 -18.18
CA ALA A 902 40.54 15.07 -18.80
C ALA A 902 39.46 16.15 -18.98
N ARG A 903 38.30 16.07 -18.29
CA ARG A 903 37.12 16.95 -18.51
C ARG A 903 37.46 18.43 -18.72
N SER A 904 38.27 19.01 -17.85
CA SER A 904 38.65 20.44 -17.93
C SER A 904 39.50 20.77 -19.16
N ALA A 905 40.36 19.84 -19.60
CA ALA A 905 41.13 19.99 -20.83
C ALA A 905 40.25 19.77 -22.08
N ALA A 906 39.27 18.86 -22.02
CA ALA A 906 38.32 18.65 -23.10
C ALA A 906 37.46 19.90 -23.35
N LEU A 907 36.76 20.41 -22.33
CA LEU A 907 35.86 21.56 -22.49
C LEU A 907 36.61 22.85 -22.88
N LYS A 908 37.82 23.08 -22.34
CA LYS A 908 38.59 24.29 -22.61
C LYS A 908 39.21 24.33 -24.02
N ASN A 909 39.50 23.18 -24.63
CA ASN A 909 40.23 23.10 -25.92
C ASN A 909 39.39 22.59 -27.10
N ALA A 910 38.15 22.12 -26.87
CA ALA A 910 37.26 21.71 -27.95
C ALA A 910 36.79 22.92 -28.78
N ASP A 911 36.73 22.75 -30.11
CA ASP A 911 36.32 23.79 -31.06
C ASP A 911 34.95 23.52 -31.71
N VAL A 912 34.56 22.25 -31.83
CA VAL A 912 33.21 21.81 -32.20
C VAL A 912 32.75 20.76 -31.18
N VAL A 913 31.59 21.00 -30.55
CA VAL A 913 31.05 20.10 -29.52
C VAL A 913 29.65 19.65 -29.91
N VAL A 914 29.41 18.35 -29.96
CA VAL A 914 28.05 17.79 -30.17
C VAL A 914 27.50 17.35 -28.83
N VAL A 915 26.38 17.94 -28.40
CA VAL A 915 25.73 17.67 -27.12
C VAL A 915 24.50 16.80 -27.38
N LEU A 916 24.56 15.53 -26.98
CA LEU A 916 23.53 14.52 -27.22
C LEU A 916 22.69 14.31 -25.95
N GLY A 917 21.50 14.90 -25.89
CA GLY A 917 20.57 14.72 -24.78
C GLY A 917 21.05 15.26 -23.43
N ALA A 918 21.90 16.29 -23.45
CA ALA A 918 22.36 17.01 -22.25
C ALA A 918 22.02 18.50 -22.38
N ARG A 919 21.70 19.13 -21.24
CA ARG A 919 21.48 20.58 -21.16
C ARG A 919 22.78 21.30 -20.87
N LEU A 920 23.00 22.46 -21.50
CA LEU A 920 24.02 23.43 -21.10
C LEU A 920 23.57 24.16 -19.82
N ASN A 921 23.44 23.42 -18.71
CA ASN A 921 23.09 23.96 -17.40
C ASN A 921 24.32 24.00 -16.47
N TRP A 922 24.11 24.18 -15.17
CA TRP A 922 25.19 24.27 -14.16
C TRP A 922 26.16 23.07 -14.17
N ILE A 923 25.71 21.86 -14.50
CA ILE A 923 26.56 20.64 -14.61
C ILE A 923 27.61 20.80 -15.73
N LEU A 924 27.26 21.54 -16.79
CA LEU A 924 28.09 21.85 -17.93
C LEU A 924 28.56 23.32 -17.93
N HIS A 925 28.50 24.02 -16.80
CA HIS A 925 28.92 25.43 -16.67
C HIS A 925 28.29 26.33 -17.75
N PHE A 926 27.04 26.07 -18.12
CA PHE A 926 26.27 26.82 -19.13
C PHE A 926 26.87 26.81 -20.56
N GLY A 927 27.92 26.02 -20.81
CA GLY A 927 28.69 26.09 -22.05
C GLY A 927 29.66 27.30 -22.11
N GLU A 928 29.86 28.00 -20.99
CA GLU A 928 30.46 29.33 -20.96
C GLU A 928 31.97 29.35 -20.64
N SER A 929 32.64 30.38 -21.15
CA SER A 929 34.02 30.73 -20.82
C SER A 929 34.13 31.16 -19.33
N PRO A 930 35.23 30.88 -18.61
CA PRO A 930 36.49 30.28 -19.06
C PRO A 930 36.58 28.76 -18.86
N LYS A 931 35.48 28.09 -18.49
CA LYS A 931 35.45 26.63 -18.35
C LYS A 931 35.39 25.95 -19.73
N TRP A 932 34.79 26.63 -20.71
CA TRP A 932 34.76 26.25 -22.13
C TRP A 932 35.64 27.16 -22.98
N SER A 933 35.99 26.69 -24.19
CA SER A 933 36.56 27.55 -25.22
C SER A 933 35.56 28.66 -25.61
N PRO A 934 35.94 29.95 -25.61
CA PRO A 934 35.05 31.05 -26.00
C PRO A 934 34.68 31.05 -27.49
N THR A 935 35.30 30.17 -28.30
CA THR A 935 35.00 30.01 -29.73
C THR A 935 34.43 28.64 -30.06
N ALA A 936 33.97 27.86 -29.06
CA ALA A 936 33.36 26.55 -29.29
C ALA A 936 32.05 26.68 -30.06
N LYS A 937 31.92 25.93 -31.16
CA LYS A 937 30.66 25.77 -31.90
C LYS A 937 29.90 24.60 -31.31
N ILE A 938 28.81 24.87 -30.59
CA ILE A 938 28.03 23.85 -29.90
C ILE A 938 26.83 23.43 -30.78
N ILE A 939 26.85 22.18 -31.22
CA ILE A 939 25.73 21.50 -31.89
C ILE A 939 24.88 20.84 -30.79
N GLN A 940 23.66 21.31 -30.60
CA GLN A 940 22.75 20.78 -29.57
C GLN A 940 21.76 19.80 -30.19
N VAL A 941 21.58 18.62 -29.58
CA VAL A 941 20.55 17.63 -29.97
C VAL A 941 19.64 17.34 -28.78
N ASP A 942 18.39 17.80 -28.86
CA ASP A 942 17.33 17.57 -27.87
C ASP A 942 15.97 17.43 -28.60
N ILE A 943 14.99 16.83 -27.93
CA ILE A 943 13.61 16.67 -28.42
C ILE A 943 12.71 17.87 -28.03
N SER A 944 13.17 18.74 -27.13
CA SER A 944 12.50 19.96 -26.68
C SER A 944 12.95 21.17 -27.49
N ALA A 945 12.05 21.77 -28.27
CA ALA A 945 12.33 22.98 -29.05
C ALA A 945 12.72 24.17 -28.15
N GLU A 946 12.19 24.21 -26.92
CA GLU A 946 12.42 25.24 -25.90
C GLU A 946 13.81 25.15 -25.24
N GLU A 947 14.54 24.06 -25.46
CA GLU A 947 15.94 23.91 -25.02
C GLU A 947 16.94 24.39 -26.07
N ILE A 948 16.55 24.33 -27.35
CA ILE A 948 17.42 24.69 -28.47
C ILE A 948 17.84 26.16 -28.38
N GLY A 949 19.15 26.40 -28.38
CA GLY A 949 19.71 27.75 -28.31
C GLY A 949 19.80 28.34 -26.90
N ARG A 950 19.53 27.57 -25.83
CA ARG A 950 19.75 28.03 -24.46
C ARG A 950 21.23 28.14 -24.08
N ASN A 951 21.51 29.11 -23.20
CA ASN A 951 22.84 29.45 -22.68
C ASN A 951 23.85 29.70 -23.82
N ALA A 952 25.03 29.08 -23.82
CA ALA A 952 26.00 29.21 -24.93
C ALA A 952 25.60 28.44 -26.22
N GLY A 953 24.40 27.86 -26.27
CA GLY A 953 23.85 27.25 -27.47
C GLY A 953 23.45 28.29 -28.53
N THR A 954 23.20 27.82 -29.76
CA THR A 954 22.61 28.65 -30.82
C THR A 954 21.54 27.86 -31.56
N ALA A 955 20.43 28.50 -31.92
CA ALA A 955 19.39 27.85 -32.72
C ALA A 955 19.90 27.42 -34.11
N GLU A 956 20.89 28.14 -34.67
CA GLU A 956 21.53 27.84 -35.94
C GLU A 956 22.26 26.48 -35.98
N LEU A 957 22.65 25.94 -34.82
CA LEU A 957 23.30 24.64 -34.64
C LEU A 957 22.47 23.67 -33.78
N GLY A 958 21.21 24.00 -33.53
CA GLY A 958 20.28 23.18 -32.75
C GLY A 958 19.49 22.22 -33.62
N ILE A 959 19.65 20.92 -33.39
CA ILE A 959 18.96 19.85 -34.11
C ILE A 959 17.84 19.33 -33.21
N LEU A 960 16.60 19.73 -33.53
CA LEU A 960 15.40 19.17 -32.92
C LEU A 960 15.18 17.74 -33.42
N GLY A 961 15.22 16.73 -32.54
CA GLY A 961 15.06 15.34 -32.94
C GLY A 961 15.20 14.31 -31.83
N ASP A 962 14.79 13.07 -32.09
CA ASP A 962 15.19 11.90 -31.29
C ASP A 962 16.69 11.66 -31.44
N ILE A 963 17.37 11.46 -30.31
CA ILE A 963 18.82 11.36 -30.25
C ILE A 963 19.34 10.16 -31.05
N GLY A 964 18.63 9.04 -31.04
CA GLY A 964 19.01 7.85 -31.81
C GLY A 964 18.94 8.10 -33.31
N LEU A 965 17.82 8.67 -33.79
CA LEU A 965 17.65 9.01 -35.21
C LEU A 965 18.67 10.06 -35.68
N VAL A 966 18.91 11.11 -34.90
CA VAL A 966 19.90 12.15 -35.24
C VAL A 966 21.32 11.58 -35.27
N VAL A 967 21.67 10.68 -34.35
CA VAL A 967 22.97 10.01 -34.33
C VAL A 967 23.16 9.12 -35.57
N ASP A 968 22.14 8.36 -35.98
CA ASP A 968 22.21 7.54 -37.19
C ASP A 968 22.27 8.40 -38.47
N GLN A 969 21.53 9.52 -38.51
CA GLN A 969 21.65 10.53 -39.58
C GLN A 969 23.07 11.12 -39.65
N LEU A 970 23.69 11.46 -38.51
CA LEU A 970 25.07 11.97 -38.45
C LEU A 970 26.08 10.92 -38.89
N ALA A 971 25.94 9.66 -38.44
CA ALA A 971 26.80 8.55 -38.84
C ALA A 971 26.72 8.31 -40.37
N THR A 972 25.52 8.33 -40.95
CA THR A 972 25.33 8.25 -42.40
C THR A 972 25.94 9.45 -43.12
N ALA A 973 25.69 10.68 -42.64
CA ALA A 973 26.18 11.90 -43.27
C ALA A 973 27.71 12.05 -43.20
N LEU A 974 28.37 11.48 -42.18
CA LEU A 974 29.83 11.42 -42.06
C LEU A 974 30.43 10.30 -42.92
N SER A 975 29.73 9.18 -43.09
CA SER A 975 30.19 8.02 -43.88
C SER A 975 31.56 7.53 -43.39
N SER A 976 32.47 7.12 -44.27
CA SER A 976 33.80 6.62 -43.90
C SER A 976 34.77 7.68 -43.31
N TRP A 977 34.30 8.88 -42.98
CA TRP A 977 35.15 9.92 -42.37
C TRP A 977 35.56 9.55 -40.94
N ARG A 978 36.85 9.67 -40.67
CA ARG A 978 37.49 9.52 -39.36
C ARG A 978 38.18 10.83 -39.00
N TYR A 979 38.09 11.23 -37.74
CA TYR A 979 38.86 12.31 -37.18
C TYR A 979 40.35 11.94 -37.18
N ALA A 980 41.15 12.70 -37.93
CA ALA A 980 42.59 12.53 -38.05
C ALA A 980 43.29 13.71 -37.36
N PRO A 981 43.73 13.58 -36.10
CA PRO A 981 44.39 14.65 -35.37
C PRO A 981 45.80 14.93 -35.94
N ALA A 982 46.31 16.13 -35.68
CA ALA A 982 47.75 16.41 -35.80
C ALA A 982 48.56 15.56 -34.81
N VAL A 983 49.86 15.37 -35.07
CA VAL A 983 50.74 14.45 -34.31
C VAL A 983 50.83 14.79 -32.81
N ASP A 984 50.67 16.07 -32.45
CA ASP A 984 50.53 16.54 -31.05
C ASP A 984 49.17 17.24 -30.81
N GLY A 985 48.12 16.74 -31.47
CA GLY A 985 46.78 17.31 -31.47
C GLY A 985 45.94 17.04 -30.21
N PHE A 986 44.66 17.40 -30.28
CA PHE A 986 43.71 17.34 -29.16
C PHE A 986 43.70 16.00 -28.39
N PRO A 987 43.69 14.81 -29.02
CA PRO A 987 43.74 13.55 -28.27
C PRO A 987 45.02 13.34 -27.45
N SER A 988 46.18 13.82 -27.92
CA SER A 988 47.45 13.73 -27.18
C SER A 988 47.38 14.60 -25.91
N ALA A 989 46.84 15.82 -26.02
CA ALA A 989 46.61 16.70 -24.89
C ALA A 989 45.61 16.13 -23.87
N LEU A 990 44.55 15.45 -24.35
CA LEU A 990 43.61 14.74 -23.48
C LEU A 990 44.28 13.56 -22.75
N ALA A 991 45.01 12.70 -23.47
CA ALA A 991 45.70 11.55 -22.89
C ALA A 991 46.73 11.97 -21.83
N ALA A 992 47.52 13.03 -22.10
CA ALA A 992 48.46 13.59 -21.14
C ALA A 992 47.76 14.15 -19.88
N SER A 993 46.61 14.82 -20.04
CA SER A 993 45.83 15.31 -18.90
C SER A 993 45.14 14.18 -18.13
N ALA A 994 44.63 13.15 -18.82
CA ALA A 994 43.98 12.00 -18.22
C ALA A 994 44.97 11.24 -17.34
N LYS A 995 46.11 10.82 -17.93
CA LYS A 995 47.19 10.13 -17.22
C LYS A 995 47.64 10.88 -15.97
N LYS A 996 47.90 12.19 -16.06
CA LYS A 996 48.29 13.02 -14.91
C LYS A 996 47.26 13.00 -13.77
N ASN A 997 45.97 12.99 -14.10
CA ASN A 997 44.89 13.00 -13.12
C ASN A 997 44.64 11.58 -12.55
N GLU A 998 44.78 10.55 -13.37
CA GLU A 998 44.69 9.14 -12.99
C GLU A 998 45.85 8.73 -12.08
N ASP A 999 47.11 9.05 -12.44
CA ASP A 999 48.30 8.83 -11.61
C ASP A 999 48.12 9.47 -10.21
N LYS A 1000 47.55 10.68 -10.16
CA LYS A 1000 47.24 11.39 -8.91
C LYS A 1000 46.13 10.71 -8.11
N ALA A 1001 45.06 10.27 -8.76
CA ALA A 1001 43.94 9.58 -8.12
C ALA A 1001 44.38 8.21 -7.58
N GLN A 1002 45.13 7.44 -8.36
CA GLN A 1002 45.70 6.15 -7.98
C GLN A 1002 46.66 6.29 -6.79
N LYS A 1003 47.54 7.30 -6.79
CA LYS A 1003 48.42 7.59 -5.64
C LYS A 1003 47.65 7.90 -4.35
N ALA A 1004 46.47 8.52 -4.44
CA ALA A 1004 45.61 8.75 -3.28
C ALA A 1004 44.88 7.47 -2.83
N ALA A 1005 44.37 6.68 -3.78
CA ALA A 1005 43.67 5.42 -3.55
C ALA A 1005 44.56 4.31 -2.94
N LEU A 1006 45.84 4.28 -3.31
CA LEU A 1006 46.82 3.31 -2.82
C LEU A 1006 47.52 3.76 -1.52
N ARG A 1007 47.18 4.93 -0.96
CA ARG A 1007 47.72 5.35 0.34
C ARG A 1007 47.03 4.57 1.45
N ALA A 1008 47.74 3.60 2.04
CA ALA A 1008 47.28 2.86 3.20
C ALA A 1008 46.94 3.80 4.38
N THR A 1009 45.90 3.42 5.11
CA THR A 1009 45.40 4.13 6.29
C THR A 1009 46.32 3.86 7.49
N PRO A 1010 46.83 4.89 8.19
CA PRO A 1010 47.63 4.68 9.40
C PRO A 1010 46.81 3.97 10.50
N PRO A 1011 47.46 3.19 11.39
CA PRO A 1011 46.78 2.61 12.55
C PRO A 1011 46.08 3.70 13.38
N ASN A 1012 44.84 3.40 13.82
CA ASN A 1012 43.97 4.31 14.58
C ASN A 1012 43.61 5.64 13.88
N ALA A 1013 43.79 5.75 12.56
CA ALA A 1013 43.30 6.88 11.77
C ALA A 1013 42.06 6.46 10.96
N PRO A 1014 41.08 7.37 10.74
CA PRO A 1014 39.91 7.07 9.91
C PRO A 1014 40.30 6.92 8.44
N LEU A 1015 39.48 6.18 7.69
CA LEU A 1015 39.67 5.96 6.25
C LEU A 1015 39.59 7.29 5.47
N THR A 1016 40.30 7.38 4.34
CA THR A 1016 40.05 8.46 3.36
C THR A 1016 39.01 8.02 2.34
N TYR A 1017 38.21 8.94 1.81
CA TYR A 1017 37.24 8.65 0.73
C TYR A 1017 37.89 7.88 -0.45
N GLN A 1018 39.11 8.25 -0.84
CA GLN A 1018 39.81 7.60 -1.94
C GLN A 1018 40.26 6.18 -1.60
N ARG A 1019 40.70 5.93 -0.36
CA ARG A 1019 41.09 4.59 0.11
C ARG A 1019 39.88 3.68 0.29
N ALA A 1020 38.83 4.16 0.96
CA ALA A 1020 37.59 3.42 1.18
C ALA A 1020 36.95 2.99 -0.16
N TYR A 1021 36.75 3.93 -1.09
CA TYR A 1021 36.18 3.59 -2.40
C TYR A 1021 37.10 2.72 -3.27
N HIS A 1022 38.42 2.79 -3.09
CA HIS A 1022 39.34 1.88 -3.78
C HIS A 1022 39.23 0.44 -3.27
N LEU A 1023 39.12 0.25 -1.95
CA LEU A 1023 38.86 -1.05 -1.34
C LEU A 1023 37.52 -1.61 -1.83
N ILE A 1024 36.42 -0.86 -1.65
CA ILE A 1024 35.08 -1.26 -2.10
C ILE A 1024 35.08 -1.62 -3.59
N LYS A 1025 35.65 -0.78 -4.46
CA LYS A 1025 35.75 -1.06 -5.90
C LYS A 1025 36.54 -2.34 -6.20
N THR A 1026 37.66 -2.57 -5.51
CA THR A 1026 38.52 -3.73 -5.77
C THR A 1026 37.83 -5.01 -5.30
N THR A 1027 37.19 -4.98 -4.14
CA THR A 1027 36.41 -6.12 -3.62
C THR A 1027 35.20 -6.41 -4.50
N LEU A 1028 34.41 -5.40 -4.91
CA LEU A 1028 33.29 -5.59 -5.83
C LEU A 1028 33.76 -6.15 -7.18
N ASN A 1029 34.83 -5.62 -7.76
CA ASN A 1029 35.41 -6.14 -9.01
C ASN A 1029 35.91 -7.60 -8.88
N SER A 1030 36.33 -8.03 -7.68
CA SER A 1030 36.70 -9.44 -7.42
C SER A 1030 35.50 -10.39 -7.37
N LEU A 1031 34.29 -9.85 -7.16
CA LEU A 1031 33.03 -10.61 -7.05
C LEU A 1031 32.23 -10.56 -8.36
N THR A 1032 32.24 -9.43 -9.05
CA THR A 1032 31.67 -9.29 -10.40
C THR A 1032 32.42 -8.23 -11.21
N PRO A 1033 32.93 -8.56 -12.42
CA PRO A 1033 33.58 -7.58 -13.29
C PRO A 1033 32.63 -6.46 -13.71
N CYS A 1034 33.14 -5.24 -13.89
CA CYS A 1034 32.35 -4.08 -14.35
C CYS A 1034 31.71 -4.34 -15.72
N GLU A 1035 32.40 -5.10 -16.55
CA GLU A 1035 31.99 -5.58 -17.88
C GLU A 1035 30.70 -6.40 -17.84
N ALA A 1036 30.43 -7.12 -16.75
CA ALA A 1036 29.22 -7.92 -16.61
C ALA A 1036 27.95 -7.07 -16.42
N GLY A 1037 28.08 -5.83 -15.92
CA GLY A 1037 26.93 -4.95 -15.68
C GLY A 1037 25.95 -5.50 -14.64
N ASN A 1038 26.44 -6.24 -13.65
CA ASN A 1038 25.61 -6.85 -12.59
C ASN A 1038 25.39 -5.95 -11.37
N ILE A 1039 25.90 -4.71 -11.40
CA ILE A 1039 25.72 -3.72 -10.32
C ILE A 1039 24.98 -2.50 -10.86
N VAL A 1040 24.01 -2.01 -10.10
CA VAL A 1040 23.43 -0.67 -10.27
C VAL A 1040 23.87 0.19 -9.10
N TYR A 1041 24.51 1.31 -9.39
CA TYR A 1041 25.01 2.25 -8.40
C TYR A 1041 24.00 3.37 -8.13
N VAL A 1042 23.58 3.51 -6.88
CA VAL A 1042 22.90 4.69 -6.35
C VAL A 1042 23.92 5.55 -5.61
N SER A 1043 23.86 6.88 -5.71
CA SER A 1043 24.77 7.73 -4.91
C SER A 1043 24.27 9.16 -4.73
N GLU A 1044 24.28 9.64 -3.49
CA GLU A 1044 24.02 11.03 -3.13
C GLU A 1044 24.95 11.55 -2.01
N GLY A 1045 24.71 12.78 -1.53
CA GLY A 1045 25.67 13.56 -0.74
C GLY A 1045 26.60 14.42 -1.60
N ALA A 1046 27.53 15.12 -0.96
CA ALA A 1046 28.48 16.02 -1.64
C ALA A 1046 29.78 15.29 -2.04
N ASN A 1047 30.75 15.19 -1.13
CA ASN A 1047 32.02 14.49 -1.36
C ASN A 1047 31.79 13.04 -1.80
N THR A 1048 30.84 12.36 -1.14
CA THR A 1048 30.41 11.00 -1.44
C THR A 1048 30.08 10.82 -2.91
N MET A 1049 29.09 11.54 -3.43
CA MET A 1049 28.62 11.46 -4.81
C MET A 1049 29.66 11.91 -5.84
N ASP A 1050 30.37 13.00 -5.56
CA ASP A 1050 31.34 13.58 -6.51
C ASP A 1050 32.59 12.71 -6.66
N ILE A 1051 33.07 12.12 -5.57
CA ILE A 1051 34.23 11.21 -5.61
C ILE A 1051 33.80 9.85 -6.16
N SER A 1052 32.64 9.29 -5.76
CA SER A 1052 32.16 7.99 -6.27
C SER A 1052 32.04 7.98 -7.78
N ARG A 1053 31.50 9.05 -8.36
CA ARG A 1053 31.35 9.25 -9.82
C ARG A 1053 32.67 9.14 -10.60
N SER A 1054 33.78 9.49 -9.97
CA SER A 1054 35.13 9.44 -10.57
C SER A 1054 35.83 8.08 -10.40
N ILE A 1055 35.49 7.33 -9.34
CA ILE A 1055 36.16 6.07 -9.01
C ILE A 1055 35.45 4.86 -9.63
N PHE A 1056 34.12 4.83 -9.66
CA PHE A 1056 33.32 3.71 -10.17
C PHE A 1056 33.00 3.91 -11.67
N PRO A 1057 33.61 3.14 -12.58
CA PRO A 1057 33.26 3.16 -14.00
C PRO A 1057 31.96 2.41 -14.26
N LEU A 1058 31.32 2.69 -15.40
CA LEU A 1058 30.20 1.93 -15.93
C LEU A 1058 30.47 1.47 -17.36
N ASN A 1059 30.23 0.19 -17.64
CA ASN A 1059 30.27 -0.33 -19.01
C ASN A 1059 28.86 -0.44 -19.65
N HIS A 1060 27.79 -0.16 -18.89
CA HIS A 1060 26.41 -0.25 -19.35
C HIS A 1060 25.60 1.01 -18.96
N PRO A 1061 24.66 1.47 -19.80
CA PRO A 1061 23.88 2.68 -19.55
C PRO A 1061 22.84 2.46 -18.45
N ARG A 1062 22.38 3.57 -17.83
CA ARG A 1062 21.30 3.58 -16.82
C ARG A 1062 21.59 2.79 -15.53
N GLN A 1063 22.86 2.43 -15.30
CA GLN A 1063 23.35 1.76 -14.09
C GLN A 1063 23.96 2.71 -13.04
N ARG A 1064 23.86 4.03 -13.25
CA ARG A 1064 24.12 5.03 -12.21
C ARG A 1064 22.91 5.94 -12.05
N LEU A 1065 22.43 6.03 -10.83
CA LEU A 1065 21.37 6.91 -10.38
C LEU A 1065 21.97 7.84 -9.32
N ASP A 1066 21.83 9.14 -9.48
CA ASP A 1066 22.32 10.12 -8.49
C ASP A 1066 21.38 11.33 -8.38
N ALA A 1067 21.73 12.27 -7.51
CA ALA A 1067 20.99 13.51 -7.22
C ALA A 1067 20.63 14.36 -8.47
N GLY A 1068 21.22 14.04 -9.63
CA GLY A 1068 20.74 14.49 -10.92
C GLY A 1068 20.84 15.99 -11.14
N THR A 1069 19.87 16.55 -11.87
CA THR A 1069 19.90 17.97 -12.25
C THR A 1069 19.50 18.91 -11.11
N TYR A 1070 18.67 18.44 -10.18
CA TYR A 1070 18.20 19.28 -9.07
C TYR A 1070 19.09 19.21 -7.82
N ALA A 1071 20.11 18.34 -7.84
CA ALA A 1071 21.00 18.07 -6.70
C ALA A 1071 20.23 17.66 -5.43
N THR A 1072 19.15 16.90 -5.60
CA THR A 1072 18.25 16.46 -4.54
C THR A 1072 18.93 15.42 -3.63
N MET A 1073 18.92 15.68 -2.32
CA MET A 1073 19.27 14.70 -1.29
C MET A 1073 17.99 14.00 -0.79
N GLY A 1074 18.10 12.73 -0.38
CA GLY A 1074 16.97 11.88 -0.01
C GLY A 1074 16.42 11.04 -1.16
N VAL A 1075 17.10 10.99 -2.32
CA VAL A 1075 16.70 10.11 -3.42
C VAL A 1075 17.16 8.67 -3.22
N GLY A 1076 18.16 8.43 -2.35
CA GLY A 1076 18.90 7.19 -2.22
C GLY A 1076 18.00 5.96 -2.09
N MET A 1077 17.28 5.83 -0.98
CA MET A 1077 16.49 4.61 -0.73
C MET A 1077 15.35 4.41 -1.75
N GLY A 1078 14.67 5.48 -2.17
CA GLY A 1078 13.65 5.40 -3.22
C GLY A 1078 14.22 4.92 -4.56
N TYR A 1079 15.43 5.36 -4.91
CA TYR A 1079 16.12 4.91 -6.12
C TYR A 1079 16.60 3.46 -6.01
N ILE A 1080 16.97 2.97 -4.82
CA ILE A 1080 17.29 1.55 -4.59
C ILE A 1080 16.06 0.67 -4.89
N VAL A 1081 14.91 1.01 -4.29
CA VAL A 1081 13.66 0.26 -4.49
C VAL A 1081 13.29 0.24 -5.97
N ALA A 1082 13.28 1.40 -6.63
CA ALA A 1082 12.98 1.50 -8.06
C ALA A 1082 13.97 0.71 -8.94
N ALA A 1083 15.24 0.66 -8.59
CA ALA A 1083 16.25 -0.07 -9.35
C ALA A 1083 16.09 -1.58 -9.22
N HIS A 1084 15.71 -2.07 -8.03
CA HIS A 1084 15.36 -3.48 -7.84
C HIS A 1084 14.15 -3.86 -8.71
N GLU A 1085 13.03 -3.15 -8.56
CA GLU A 1085 11.79 -3.41 -9.30
C GLU A 1085 11.95 -3.22 -10.84
N ALA A 1086 12.94 -2.46 -11.31
CA ALA A 1086 13.21 -2.25 -12.74
C ALA A 1086 14.14 -3.30 -13.37
N TYR A 1087 15.05 -3.92 -12.61
CA TYR A 1087 16.08 -4.82 -13.15
C TYR A 1087 15.98 -6.28 -12.67
N ASN A 1088 15.31 -6.55 -11.56
CA ASN A 1088 15.23 -7.88 -10.94
C ASN A 1088 13.85 -8.54 -11.12
N VAL A 1089 13.18 -8.25 -12.24
CA VAL A 1089 11.95 -8.93 -12.64
C VAL A 1089 12.21 -10.41 -12.99
N PRO A 1090 11.24 -11.33 -12.79
CA PRO A 1090 11.41 -12.74 -13.11
C PRO A 1090 11.96 -12.99 -14.52
N GLY A 1091 12.94 -13.90 -14.63
CA GLY A 1091 13.63 -14.22 -15.89
C GLY A 1091 14.77 -13.25 -16.28
N SER A 1092 14.99 -12.15 -15.56
CA SER A 1092 16.18 -11.30 -15.76
C SER A 1092 17.36 -11.76 -14.89
N PRO A 1093 18.62 -11.67 -15.37
CA PRO A 1093 19.79 -11.90 -14.53
C PRO A 1093 19.84 -10.89 -13.38
N PRO A 1094 19.90 -11.32 -12.11
CA PRO A 1094 19.77 -10.43 -10.96
C PRO A 1094 20.94 -9.44 -10.89
N LYS A 1095 20.60 -8.17 -10.61
CA LYS A 1095 21.57 -7.09 -10.36
C LYS A 1095 21.57 -6.74 -8.88
N LYS A 1096 22.79 -6.66 -8.32
CA LYS A 1096 22.99 -6.12 -6.97
C LYS A 1096 22.86 -4.60 -7.02
N ILE A 1097 22.05 -4.03 -6.14
CA ILE A 1097 21.98 -2.59 -5.97
C ILE A 1097 23.03 -2.19 -4.92
N VAL A 1098 23.94 -1.29 -5.29
CA VAL A 1098 25.00 -0.77 -4.41
C VAL A 1098 24.81 0.73 -4.25
N ALA A 1099 24.67 1.22 -3.02
CA ALA A 1099 24.44 2.62 -2.72
C ALA A 1099 25.63 3.28 -2.02
N PHE A 1100 25.94 4.52 -2.39
CA PHE A 1100 26.98 5.35 -1.76
C PHE A 1100 26.36 6.63 -1.23
N GLU A 1101 26.07 6.62 0.06
CA GLU A 1101 25.30 7.62 0.77
C GLU A 1101 26.23 8.46 1.66
N GLY A 1102 26.13 9.79 1.63
CA GLY A 1102 26.73 10.60 2.70
C GLY A 1102 25.85 10.49 3.95
N ASP A 1103 26.44 10.46 5.15
CA ASP A 1103 25.71 10.45 6.43
C ASP A 1103 24.50 11.41 6.48
N SER A 1104 24.70 12.67 6.06
CA SER A 1104 23.65 13.67 5.96
C SER A 1104 22.60 13.38 4.89
N ALA A 1105 22.98 12.76 3.77
CA ALA A 1105 22.07 12.46 2.66
C ALA A 1105 21.19 11.24 2.98
N PHE A 1106 21.81 10.19 3.55
CA PHE A 1106 21.13 9.02 4.09
C PHE A 1106 20.00 9.42 5.04
N GLY A 1107 20.26 10.37 5.96
CA GLY A 1107 19.29 10.87 6.91
C GLY A 1107 17.98 11.44 6.33
N PHE A 1108 17.93 11.83 5.05
CA PHE A 1108 16.69 12.26 4.39
C PHE A 1108 15.76 11.11 4.00
N SER A 1109 16.27 9.88 3.84
CA SER A 1109 15.47 8.72 3.39
C SER A 1109 15.66 7.42 4.19
N ALA A 1110 16.47 7.43 5.25
CA ALA A 1110 16.86 6.25 6.04
C ALA A 1110 15.70 5.43 6.61
N MET A 1111 14.51 6.00 6.83
CA MET A 1111 13.33 5.24 7.28
C MET A 1111 12.85 4.20 6.26
N GLU A 1112 13.20 4.36 4.98
CA GLU A 1112 12.89 3.39 3.92
C GLU A 1112 13.80 2.16 3.95
N ILE A 1113 14.76 2.06 4.88
CA ILE A 1113 15.41 0.78 5.23
C ILE A 1113 14.35 -0.26 5.64
N GLU A 1114 13.29 0.16 6.34
CA GLU A 1114 12.16 -0.73 6.64
C GLU A 1114 11.42 -1.16 5.37
N THR A 1115 11.21 -0.27 4.40
CA THR A 1115 10.61 -0.62 3.10
C THR A 1115 11.47 -1.63 2.34
N LEU A 1116 12.79 -1.49 2.37
CA LEU A 1116 13.72 -2.46 1.79
C LEU A 1116 13.63 -3.82 2.51
N ALA A 1117 13.58 -3.84 3.84
CA ALA A 1117 13.47 -5.07 4.61
C ALA A 1117 12.13 -5.79 4.41
N ARG A 1118 11.01 -5.05 4.51
CA ARG A 1118 9.64 -5.56 4.33
C ARG A 1118 9.40 -6.19 2.96
N TYR A 1119 10.08 -5.69 1.92
CA TYR A 1119 10.06 -6.29 0.58
C TYR A 1119 11.28 -7.17 0.25
N ARG A 1120 12.12 -7.49 1.24
CA ARG A 1120 13.32 -8.34 1.09
C ARG A 1120 14.23 -7.92 -0.07
N ILE A 1121 14.45 -6.61 -0.22
CA ILE A 1121 15.28 -6.04 -1.29
C ILE A 1121 16.77 -6.09 -0.85
N PRO A 1122 17.63 -6.89 -1.52
CA PRO A 1122 18.99 -7.20 -1.07
C PRO A 1122 20.01 -6.11 -1.42
N ALA A 1123 19.77 -4.87 -1.00
CA ALA A 1123 20.65 -3.74 -1.30
C ALA A 1123 21.89 -3.72 -0.40
N LEU A 1124 23.05 -3.32 -0.96
CA LEU A 1124 24.28 -3.05 -0.21
C LEU A 1124 24.52 -1.55 -0.12
N ILE A 1125 24.37 -0.97 1.07
CA ILE A 1125 24.34 0.47 1.28
C ILE A 1125 25.58 0.88 2.09
N PHE A 1126 26.46 1.67 1.50
CA PHE A 1126 27.59 2.27 2.19
C PHE A 1126 27.22 3.68 2.68
N VAL A 1127 27.07 3.84 3.99
CA VAL A 1127 26.95 5.16 4.61
C VAL A 1127 28.35 5.67 4.91
N ILE A 1128 28.79 6.65 4.13
CA ILE A 1128 30.10 7.29 4.27
C ILE A 1128 29.98 8.37 5.35
N ASN A 1129 30.43 8.02 6.54
CA ASN A 1129 30.21 8.75 7.78
C ASN A 1129 31.44 9.59 8.13
N ASN A 1130 31.33 10.90 7.88
CA ASN A 1130 32.32 11.89 8.26
C ASN A 1130 31.81 12.79 9.40
N SER A 1131 30.70 12.39 10.03
CA SER A 1131 29.98 13.06 11.11
C SER A 1131 29.58 14.52 10.81
N GLY A 1132 29.23 14.83 9.56
CA GLY A 1132 28.82 16.19 9.22
C GLY A 1132 28.59 16.52 7.74
N ILE A 1133 27.77 17.55 7.49
CA ILE A 1133 27.48 18.05 6.14
C ILE A 1133 28.77 18.66 5.55
N TYR A 1134 29.27 18.04 4.47
CA TYR A 1134 30.62 18.24 3.88
C TYR A 1134 31.78 17.84 4.79
N HIS A 1135 31.81 18.33 6.02
CA HIS A 1135 32.89 18.14 6.99
C HIS A 1135 32.31 17.97 8.41
N GLY A 1136 32.91 17.06 9.18
CA GLY A 1136 32.71 16.98 10.63
C GLY A 1136 33.61 17.96 11.36
N ASP A 1137 33.24 18.36 12.58
CA ASP A 1137 33.95 19.38 13.35
C ASP A 1137 35.14 18.85 14.19
N THR A 1138 35.19 17.54 14.47
CA THR A 1138 36.20 16.92 15.35
C THR A 1138 36.70 15.57 14.82
N THR A 1139 37.87 15.13 15.30
CA THR A 1139 38.46 13.80 15.07
C THR A 1139 38.34 12.88 16.28
N SER A 1140 37.58 13.27 17.30
CA SER A 1140 37.35 12.48 18.50
C SER A 1140 36.01 12.81 19.17
N GLU A 1141 35.49 11.82 19.88
CA GLU A 1141 34.22 11.89 20.59
C GLU A 1141 34.26 12.91 21.74
N ASP A 1142 35.32 12.94 22.56
CA ASP A 1142 35.44 13.89 23.68
C ASP A 1142 35.41 15.35 23.23
N ALA A 1143 36.09 15.65 22.12
CA ALA A 1143 36.06 16.98 21.52
C ALA A 1143 34.64 17.31 21.02
N TRP A 1144 33.93 16.33 20.43
CA TRP A 1144 32.56 16.53 19.97
C TRP A 1144 31.59 16.74 21.15
N ARG A 1145 31.71 15.94 22.22
CA ARG A 1145 30.94 16.09 23.46
C ARG A 1145 31.19 17.44 24.14
N THR A 1146 32.42 17.95 24.06
CA THR A 1146 32.74 19.32 24.52
C THR A 1146 31.97 20.37 23.72
N LEU A 1147 31.90 20.25 22.39
CA LEU A 1147 31.08 21.13 21.55
C LEU A 1147 29.58 20.97 21.84
N GLN A 1148 29.10 19.73 22.07
CA GLN A 1148 27.71 19.47 22.46
C GLN A 1148 27.35 20.18 23.77
N GLN A 1149 28.17 20.04 24.82
CA GLN A 1149 27.97 20.69 26.11
C GLN A 1149 27.97 22.22 25.99
N GLN A 1150 28.92 22.80 25.23
CA GLN A 1150 28.95 24.24 24.93
C GLN A 1150 27.65 24.70 24.23
N THR A 1151 27.10 23.89 23.32
CA THR A 1151 25.84 24.18 22.63
C THR A 1151 24.66 24.15 23.59
N MET A 1152 24.56 23.12 24.44
CA MET A 1152 23.51 22.99 25.46
C MET A 1152 23.57 24.14 26.49
N ALA A 1153 24.77 24.62 26.81
CA ALA A 1153 24.99 25.77 27.70
C ALA A 1153 24.80 27.14 27.02
N ASN A 1154 24.49 27.18 25.71
CA ASN A 1154 24.49 28.39 24.86
C ASN A 1154 25.84 29.15 24.81
N ASP A 1155 26.96 28.55 25.24
CA ASP A 1155 28.32 29.10 25.13
C ASP A 1155 28.90 28.92 23.72
N THR A 1156 28.25 29.56 22.74
CA THR A 1156 28.61 29.46 21.31
C THR A 1156 29.38 30.68 20.79
N LYS A 1157 29.49 31.74 21.61
CA LYS A 1157 30.26 32.97 21.31
C LYS A 1157 31.73 32.79 21.66
N SER A 1158 32.61 33.23 20.79
CA SER A 1158 34.06 33.13 20.98
C SER A 1158 34.80 34.07 20.03
N ASP A 1159 35.73 34.85 20.58
CA ASP A 1159 36.53 35.82 19.84
C ASP A 1159 37.77 35.18 19.18
N GLU A 1160 38.18 33.98 19.63
CA GLU A 1160 39.42 33.30 19.19
C GLU A 1160 39.18 31.99 18.41
N GLY A 1161 37.92 31.63 18.11
CA GLY A 1161 37.63 30.38 17.39
C GLY A 1161 36.17 29.93 17.42
N LYS A 1162 35.91 28.72 16.93
CA LYS A 1162 34.57 28.11 16.93
C LYS A 1162 34.30 27.36 18.24
N LYS A 1163 33.43 27.88 19.12
CA LYS A 1163 32.80 27.13 20.23
C LYS A 1163 31.45 26.52 19.84
N GLY A 1164 31.08 25.38 20.42
CA GLY A 1164 29.81 24.72 20.16
C GLY A 1164 29.69 24.08 18.77
N LEU A 1165 28.70 23.21 18.64
CA LEU A 1165 28.31 22.55 17.40
C LEU A 1165 27.89 23.59 16.35
N ARG A 1166 28.00 23.20 15.08
CA ARG A 1166 27.73 24.02 13.92
C ARG A 1166 26.54 23.47 13.16
N SER A 1167 25.96 24.28 12.28
CA SER A 1167 24.84 23.86 11.41
C SER A 1167 25.19 22.72 10.45
N THR A 1168 26.46 22.34 10.36
CA THR A 1168 26.97 21.19 9.61
C THR A 1168 27.27 19.97 10.49
N SER A 1169 27.28 20.09 11.83
CA SER A 1169 27.60 18.97 12.71
C SER A 1169 26.49 17.94 12.71
N LEU A 1170 26.85 16.66 12.56
CA LEU A 1170 25.98 15.54 12.93
C LEU A 1170 26.49 14.90 14.23
N LEU A 1171 25.75 13.93 14.77
CA LEU A 1171 26.20 13.15 15.94
C LEU A 1171 27.43 12.32 15.56
N TYR A 1172 28.47 12.41 16.40
CA TYR A 1172 29.76 11.76 16.20
C TYR A 1172 29.61 10.24 16.01
N GLU A 1173 30.15 9.73 14.90
CA GLU A 1173 30.13 8.31 14.51
C GLU A 1173 28.75 7.62 14.73
N THR A 1174 27.68 8.32 14.33
CA THR A 1174 26.29 7.82 14.42
C THR A 1174 26.18 6.40 13.87
N ARG A 1175 25.56 5.49 14.63
CA ARG A 1175 25.45 4.04 14.37
C ARG A 1175 24.33 3.73 13.36
N TYR A 1176 24.47 4.20 12.12
CA TYR A 1176 23.46 4.07 11.07
C TYR A 1176 23.14 2.63 10.66
N GLU A 1177 24.09 1.71 10.84
CA GLU A 1177 23.94 0.30 10.50
C GLU A 1177 22.91 -0.44 11.38
N MET A 1178 22.69 0.03 12.61
CA MET A 1178 21.67 -0.50 13.52
C MET A 1178 20.24 -0.35 12.97
N LEU A 1179 20.01 0.58 12.03
CA LEU A 1179 18.71 0.70 11.35
C LEU A 1179 18.40 -0.52 10.46
N ALA A 1180 19.42 -1.17 9.90
CA ALA A 1180 19.23 -2.42 9.16
C ALA A 1180 18.89 -3.55 10.12
N GLU A 1181 19.68 -3.72 11.19
CA GLU A 1181 19.49 -4.74 12.23
C GLU A 1181 18.10 -4.67 12.87
N MET A 1182 17.64 -3.46 13.23
CA MET A 1182 16.30 -3.19 13.76
C MET A 1182 15.17 -3.67 12.83
N CYS A 1183 15.42 -3.73 11.53
CA CYS A 1183 14.46 -4.18 10.51
C CYS A 1183 14.70 -5.62 10.04
N GLY A 1184 15.60 -6.39 10.65
CA GLY A 1184 15.96 -7.76 10.23
C GLY A 1184 16.91 -7.82 9.04
N GLY A 1185 17.55 -6.71 8.68
CA GLY A 1185 18.70 -6.65 7.77
C GLY A 1185 20.04 -6.84 8.50
N LYS A 1186 21.15 -6.59 7.79
CA LYS A 1186 22.51 -6.70 8.33
C LYS A 1186 23.18 -5.34 8.52
N GLY A 1187 23.77 -5.13 9.68
CA GLY A 1187 24.60 -3.96 10.00
C GLY A 1187 26.08 -4.31 10.03
N TYR A 1188 26.93 -3.41 9.52
CA TYR A 1188 28.38 -3.45 9.69
C TYR A 1188 28.90 -2.07 10.06
N PHE A 1189 29.59 -1.97 11.20
CA PHE A 1189 30.26 -0.75 11.64
C PHE A 1189 31.76 -0.86 11.33
N VAL A 1190 32.28 0.02 10.46
CA VAL A 1190 33.58 -0.14 9.82
C VAL A 1190 34.48 1.08 10.10
N ARG A 1191 35.63 0.84 10.72
CA ARG A 1191 36.68 1.82 10.99
C ARG A 1191 37.99 1.53 10.26
N ASN A 1192 38.25 0.29 9.85
CA ASN A 1192 39.51 -0.12 9.22
C ASN A 1192 39.35 -0.75 7.82
N GLU A 1193 40.49 -1.05 7.17
CA GLU A 1193 40.52 -1.52 5.77
C GLU A 1193 40.06 -2.97 5.60
N GLU A 1194 40.32 -3.84 6.59
CA GLU A 1194 39.96 -5.26 6.60
C GLU A 1194 38.47 -5.44 6.85
N GLU A 1195 37.94 -4.75 7.87
CA GLU A 1195 36.49 -4.64 8.14
C GLU A 1195 35.72 -4.21 6.89
N LEU A 1196 36.24 -3.23 6.13
CA LEU A 1196 35.59 -2.74 4.92
C LEU A 1196 35.57 -3.77 3.79
N GLU A 1197 36.66 -4.52 3.60
CA GLU A 1197 36.70 -5.60 2.61
C GLU A 1197 35.71 -6.72 2.97
N THR A 1198 35.72 -7.17 4.23
CA THR A 1198 34.84 -8.24 4.73
C THR A 1198 33.37 -7.83 4.62
N ALA A 1199 32.99 -6.65 5.14
CA ALA A 1199 31.62 -6.13 5.05
C ALA A 1199 31.15 -5.94 3.60
N THR A 1200 32.05 -5.48 2.70
CA THR A 1200 31.74 -5.40 1.26
C THR A 1200 31.47 -6.79 0.66
N ARG A 1201 32.27 -7.80 1.03
CA ARG A 1201 32.19 -9.16 0.48
C ARG A 1201 30.95 -9.91 0.95
N GLU A 1202 30.63 -9.82 2.24
CA GLU A 1202 29.44 -10.44 2.83
C GLU A 1202 28.17 -9.72 2.43
N GLY A 1203 28.14 -8.38 2.53
CA GLY A 1203 27.00 -7.57 2.13
C GLY A 1203 26.67 -7.66 0.64
N PHE A 1204 27.67 -7.92 -0.22
CA PHE A 1204 27.43 -8.21 -1.63
C PHE A 1204 26.68 -9.54 -1.81
N ARG A 1205 27.08 -10.57 -1.06
CA ARG A 1205 26.49 -11.93 -1.11
C ARG A 1205 25.15 -12.04 -0.40
N SER A 1206 24.83 -11.15 0.54
CA SER A 1206 23.58 -11.25 1.30
C SER A 1206 22.34 -10.96 0.44
N ASP A 1207 21.29 -11.69 0.77
CA ASP A 1207 19.88 -11.63 0.33
C ASP A 1207 19.01 -10.65 1.15
N ALA A 1208 19.56 -10.08 2.22
CA ALA A 1208 18.91 -9.05 3.04
C ALA A 1208 19.47 -7.64 2.73
N VAL A 1209 18.70 -6.61 3.08
CA VAL A 1209 19.22 -5.22 3.10
C VAL A 1209 20.41 -5.13 4.05
N THR A 1210 21.52 -4.60 3.56
CA THR A 1210 22.79 -4.51 4.30
C THR A 1210 23.27 -3.06 4.34
N VAL A 1211 23.51 -2.53 5.54
CA VAL A 1211 24.08 -1.19 5.74
C VAL A 1211 25.50 -1.33 6.32
N VAL A 1212 26.47 -0.80 5.59
CA VAL A 1212 27.87 -0.69 5.98
C VAL A 1212 28.16 0.77 6.32
N ASN A 1213 28.30 1.08 7.60
CA ASN A 1213 28.60 2.41 8.11
C ASN A 1213 30.12 2.59 8.17
N VAL A 1214 30.68 3.37 7.24
CA VAL A 1214 32.12 3.52 7.01
C VAL A 1214 32.61 4.84 7.59
N ILE A 1215 33.39 4.77 8.67
CA ILE A 1215 33.98 5.96 9.30
C ILE A 1215 35.13 6.49 8.43
N VAL A 1216 35.00 7.74 7.97
CA VAL A 1216 36.00 8.42 7.13
C VAL A 1216 36.46 9.75 7.74
N GLU A 1217 37.57 10.29 7.23
CA GLU A 1217 38.13 11.55 7.74
C GLU A 1217 37.09 12.71 7.75
N PRO A 1218 36.95 13.44 8.87
CA PRO A 1218 35.97 14.53 8.99
C PRO A 1218 36.28 15.73 8.08
N GLY A 1219 37.50 15.83 7.52
CA GLY A 1219 37.85 16.87 6.55
C GLY A 1219 38.06 18.27 7.14
N ILE A 1220 38.32 18.38 8.45
CA ILE A 1220 38.55 19.63 9.19
C ILE A 1220 39.52 20.57 8.45
N GLY A 1221 39.18 21.86 8.42
CA GLY A 1221 40.01 22.92 7.83
C GLY A 1221 39.91 23.05 6.31
N LYS A 1222 39.23 22.13 5.62
CA LYS A 1222 38.86 22.31 4.21
C LYS A 1222 37.80 23.40 4.08
N LYS A 1223 37.88 24.22 3.03
CA LYS A 1223 36.86 25.23 2.74
C LYS A 1223 35.67 24.57 2.05
N ILE A 1224 34.47 24.71 2.63
CA ILE A 1224 33.22 24.43 1.93
C ILE A 1224 33.13 25.36 0.71
N GLY A 1225 32.82 24.81 -0.45
CA GLY A 1225 32.66 25.57 -1.68
C GLY A 1225 32.02 24.74 -2.78
N PHE A 1226 31.12 25.35 -3.54
CA PHE A 1226 30.49 24.69 -4.69
C PHE A 1226 31.52 24.53 -5.81
N ALA A 1227 31.84 23.28 -6.16
CA ALA A 1227 32.86 22.96 -7.16
C ALA A 1227 32.59 23.58 -8.56
N TRP A 1228 31.33 23.93 -8.86
CA TRP A 1228 30.95 24.62 -10.10
C TRP A 1228 31.05 26.15 -10.02
N GLN A 1229 30.84 26.77 -8.84
CA GLN A 1229 30.95 28.22 -8.63
C GLN A 1229 32.39 28.70 -8.42
N GLY A 1230 33.36 27.78 -8.28
CA GLY A 1230 34.75 28.14 -8.06
C GLY A 1230 35.25 29.11 -9.14
N GLU A 1231 35.48 30.36 -8.71
CA GLU A 1231 36.10 31.41 -9.50
C GLU A 1231 37.28 30.82 -10.26
N ALA A 1232 37.38 31.16 -11.54
CA ALA A 1232 38.60 30.85 -12.26
C ALA A 1232 39.75 31.58 -11.53
N LYS A 1233 40.70 30.82 -11.00
CA LYS A 1233 42.06 31.36 -10.83
C LYS A 1233 42.53 31.72 -12.23
N LEU A 1234 42.46 33.02 -12.52
CA LEU A 1234 42.86 33.65 -13.78
C LEU A 1234 44.30 33.28 -14.15
#